data_AF-R7HW95-F1
#
_entry.id   AF-R7HW95-F1
#
_cell.length_a   1.000
_cell.length_b   1.000
_cell.length_c   1.000
_cell.angle_alpha   90.00
_cell.angle_beta   90.00
_cell.angle_gamma   90.00
#
_symmetry.space_group_name_H-M   'P 1'
#
loop_
_entity.id
_entity.type
_entity.pdbx_description
1 polymer ?
#
loop_
_entity_poly.entity_id
_entity_poly.type
_entity_poly.pdbx_seq_one_letter_code
_entity_poly.pdbx_strand_id
1 'polypeptide(L)'
;MLKHATKIRILSIVLIFILCIPQSFPNMKLYANADTTTTPTEEVVEPSNAPATSSPDLVTPDVTSSAAATSVPESNATADLRMIFTTDVHGNLTTTDYETGTSNATGTLARCSTLIKQARAEKPSGNTFLFDVGDQLYDYSTDYIYEHNSASVQPIYLAMKAMGYDAITLGNHEFDYNLAYIQNQISNSGLQDICVVSNVTYNTTKKNVWKKNMMLTRTVTLSDGSTTDIRIGIIGETQPGLSRRRTNYKNTLLTESIVKNTKKEAQELKEQGADIIVVLSHSGVGTSENPTSEATNVSYALTKIPEVDVVLCGHAHKYFPSDRPESSIYYKLSGIDKETGLTNGKNLIMVANKGASIGIADLTIKKDENNTVQIVDRQSIIRDATADVAVDEDINNNYMGTWKKSFVATYSNILGEISDSSSYNNYFATLEDNSIMQLLNDAKMSRALQITQTTETEYAKLPIIAASSYIKCGSDDDKDFVSFSDYFLESYLSNIQIYKTGIYLYKITGKQLREWMEWCASAYATTVTNSAPEMKLSDIASCSQTLLQKDWNADTSNFYVFDGVEYTIDTSVSPRYNYDGDKISDSQRISSITRNGVEITDTDTFVIATNKLSESSSLFEDIIKQKIYGAPNIRWRTILKNYLEAISQNTTLGYVADNNWQVKTAPESTQIVKSSSDSEKLASQKEWITDMIGQDSDFAYYNIDMNKKDTTDTTGPNIIATPLSEKLSNSSVKVAVRVNDRSGIASIKYAKGKYTTKADVWNTASTVKDTFTCKENGIYSIYATDTLGNSRVVYVRITNINGDTISTPIVDTFTNRKTAVTGTASAKSTVYVKISGKKTYTTTAKASGKFSCTVPPQKSGTTIYVYAIDSSGRTSPRTTITVSRTGPNKPTLNTIVSNSKKITGNINDTFTYPIIYVEEKGVVYVPETDGVDLYKSSTVYDKNCSIQKIPCHIAANGTFTITLPRYFPGGTTVTLYTLDSSSRKSISTSKKIVQKIPPKPALTTDFVSNGTTSMKILCGERCSLYAKIDAKTYRHTSVTYDFKKHVYLYVINIPKTNTGSKIYFYALNSAGKSTVVSAPRKETVPNTPAITSVSYKKHILKGSVHFINTSYAKSSLTTSKTKVYVKIGQKTYKAKLFTNGRFYVKSKKIKKGTTIRIWATNVNGCSPAKSKKI
;
A
#
# COMPACT_ATOMS: atom_id res chain seq x y z
N MET A 1 17.79 -3.81 42.87
CA MET A 1 19.21 -4.01 43.22
C MET A 1 19.94 -2.68 43.03
N LEU A 2 20.70 -2.19 44.01
CA LEU A 2 21.36 -0.87 43.95
C LEU A 2 22.90 -1.00 43.87
N LYS A 3 23.56 0.10 43.47
CA LYS A 3 25.02 0.28 43.38
C LYS A 3 25.75 -0.57 42.32
N HIS A 4 25.82 -0.09 41.06
CA HIS A 4 27.01 -0.16 40.17
C HIS A 4 26.83 0.64 38.85
N ALA A 5 26.37 1.90 38.92
CA ALA A 5 26.02 2.70 37.73
C ALA A 5 26.64 4.12 37.73
N THR A 6 27.93 4.24 38.06
CA THR A 6 28.61 5.56 38.12
C THR A 6 30.06 5.52 37.59
N LYS A 7 30.27 4.82 36.46
CA LYS A 7 31.49 4.89 35.63
C LYS A 7 31.17 4.37 34.22
N ILE A 8 30.94 5.29 33.28
CA ILE A 8 31.13 5.24 31.80
C ILE A 8 30.41 6.48 31.21
N ARG A 9 31.00 7.65 31.46
CA ARG A 9 30.97 8.82 30.58
C ARG A 9 32.45 9.22 30.43
N ILE A 10 32.87 9.62 29.22
CA ILE A 10 34.28 9.68 28.74
C ILE A 10 34.79 8.32 28.18
N LEU A 11 34.31 7.94 27.00
CA LEU A 11 35.08 7.42 25.85
C LEU A 11 34.10 7.15 24.67
N SER A 12 33.90 8.12 23.77
CA SER A 12 33.05 7.95 22.55
C SER A 12 33.23 9.07 21.51
N ILE A 13 34.44 9.65 21.40
CA ILE A 13 34.83 10.50 20.27
C ILE A 13 36.25 10.07 19.86
N VAL A 14 36.57 10.16 18.57
CA VAL A 14 37.82 9.72 17.92
C VAL A 14 37.97 8.20 17.73
N LEU A 15 37.26 7.67 16.71
CA LEU A 15 37.95 7.05 15.56
C LEU A 15 37.02 7.03 14.33
N ILE A 16 37.55 7.33 13.14
CA ILE A 16 36.85 7.20 11.84
C ILE A 16 37.88 6.69 10.81
N PHE A 17 37.41 5.92 9.81
CA PHE A 17 38.12 5.36 8.65
C PHE A 17 38.93 4.07 8.85
N ILE A 18 39.16 3.38 7.71
CA ILE A 18 39.81 2.06 7.53
C ILE A 18 38.89 0.91 8.01
N LEU A 19 38.47 -0.08 7.18
CA LEU A 19 38.80 -0.43 5.79
C LEU A 19 37.56 -1.04 5.06
N CYS A 20 37.62 -1.20 3.74
CA CYS A 20 36.64 -1.95 2.95
C CYS A 20 37.30 -3.18 2.30
N ILE A 21 36.60 -4.33 2.26
CA ILE A 21 36.45 -5.28 1.12
C ILE A 21 35.82 -6.60 1.66
N PRO A 22 34.85 -7.22 0.94
CA PRO A 22 34.22 -8.48 1.36
C PRO A 22 35.03 -9.72 0.94
N GLN A 23 34.84 -10.84 1.64
CA GLN A 23 35.19 -12.17 1.13
C GLN A 23 33.96 -13.07 1.02
N SER A 24 33.98 -13.93 0.01
CA SER A 24 32.91 -14.85 -0.39
C SER A 24 33.47 -16.24 -0.64
N PHE A 25 32.86 -17.29 -0.08
CA PHE A 25 33.16 -18.69 -0.38
C PHE A 25 31.87 -19.54 -0.37
N PRO A 26 31.85 -20.76 -0.96
CA PRO A 26 30.79 -21.09 -1.92
C PRO A 26 29.97 -22.36 -1.60
N ASN A 27 29.05 -22.68 -2.51
CA ASN A 27 28.24 -23.90 -2.54
C ASN A 27 29.04 -25.20 -2.38
N MET A 28 28.47 -26.20 -1.69
CA MET A 28 28.61 -27.60 -2.10
C MET A 28 27.29 -28.38 -1.90
N LYS A 29 27.25 -29.65 -2.34
CA LYS A 29 26.02 -30.40 -2.65
C LYS A 29 25.64 -31.44 -1.59
N LEU A 30 24.36 -31.82 -1.64
CA LEU A 30 23.80 -33.15 -1.38
C LEU A 30 24.81 -34.32 -1.41
N TYR A 31 24.76 -35.16 -0.38
CA TYR A 31 24.83 -36.63 -0.47
C TYR A 31 23.91 -37.24 0.60
N ALA A 32 23.62 -38.54 0.52
CA ALA A 32 22.60 -39.21 1.34
C ALA A 32 22.98 -40.66 1.70
N ASN A 33 22.21 -41.22 2.65
CA ASN A 33 22.05 -42.64 3.04
C ASN A 33 23.10 -43.31 3.95
N ALA A 34 22.55 -44.28 4.70
CA ALA A 34 23.18 -45.45 5.35
C ALA A 34 24.08 -45.20 6.59
N ASP A 35 24.00 -45.99 7.67
CA ASP A 35 22.94 -46.90 8.17
C ASP A 35 23.27 -47.28 9.65
N THR A 36 22.40 -48.06 10.33
CA THR A 36 22.70 -49.23 11.21
C THR A 36 21.77 -49.41 12.44
N THR A 37 21.07 -50.56 12.49
CA THR A 37 20.79 -51.44 13.67
C THR A 37 19.95 -50.91 14.88
N THR A 38 19.08 -51.67 15.56
CA THR A 38 18.68 -53.11 15.47
C THR A 38 17.31 -53.41 16.13
N THR A 39 16.55 -54.37 15.57
CA THR A 39 15.48 -55.21 16.18
C THR A 39 16.06 -56.62 16.51
N PRO A 40 15.35 -57.74 16.90
CA PRO A 40 13.90 -58.13 16.93
C PRO A 40 13.41 -58.43 18.39
N THR A 41 12.42 -59.24 18.80
CA THR A 41 11.47 -60.28 18.25
C THR A 41 9.99 -59.89 18.53
N GLU A 42 8.90 -60.67 18.39
CA GLU A 42 8.66 -62.13 18.14
C GLU A 42 7.32 -62.38 17.39
N GLU A 43 7.02 -63.63 16.98
CA GLU A 43 5.99 -64.01 15.97
C GLU A 43 4.65 -64.55 16.60
N VAL A 44 3.62 -65.09 15.91
CA VAL A 44 3.58 -66.41 15.19
C VAL A 44 2.26 -66.61 14.35
N VAL A 45 2.42 -66.88 13.02
CA VAL A 45 1.83 -67.93 12.11
C VAL A 45 0.30 -68.28 12.00
N GLU A 46 -0.34 -67.95 10.85
CA GLU A 46 -0.96 -68.79 9.74
C GLU A 46 -1.69 -70.18 9.93
N PRO A 47 -2.36 -70.83 8.91
CA PRO A 47 -3.21 -70.41 7.75
C PRO A 47 -4.37 -71.41 7.33
N SER A 48 -4.82 -71.35 6.04
CA SER A 48 -5.56 -72.35 5.18
C SER A 48 -7.09 -72.16 4.96
N ASN A 49 -7.77 -72.60 3.87
CA ASN A 49 -7.40 -73.41 2.67
C ASN A 49 -8.33 -73.15 1.43
N ALA A 50 -8.06 -73.75 0.25
CA ALA A 50 -8.81 -73.62 -1.05
C ALA A 50 -9.60 -74.93 -1.42
N PRO A 51 -10.04 -75.33 -2.67
CA PRO A 51 -9.97 -74.75 -4.06
C PRO A 51 -11.17 -75.04 -5.06
N ALA A 52 -10.98 -74.76 -6.38
CA ALA A 52 -11.49 -75.51 -7.59
C ALA A 52 -13.00 -75.43 -8.03
N THR A 53 -13.47 -75.61 -9.30
CA THR A 53 -12.85 -75.78 -10.66
C THR A 53 -13.83 -75.55 -11.86
N SER A 54 -13.27 -75.25 -13.05
CA SER A 54 -13.68 -75.61 -14.45
C SER A 54 -14.93 -75.04 -15.18
N SER A 55 -14.79 -74.91 -16.52
CA SER A 55 -15.80 -74.56 -17.57
C SER A 55 -15.94 -75.72 -18.60
N PRO A 56 -16.86 -75.70 -19.62
CA PRO A 56 -16.63 -74.95 -20.88
C PRO A 56 -17.87 -74.53 -21.75
N ASP A 57 -17.58 -73.74 -22.80
CA ASP A 57 -18.14 -73.67 -24.18
C ASP A 57 -19.61 -73.31 -24.57
N LEU A 58 -19.71 -72.14 -25.23
CA LEU A 58 -20.25 -71.86 -26.59
C LEU A 58 -21.76 -71.59 -26.89
N VAL A 59 -21.92 -70.77 -27.96
CA VAL A 59 -23.11 -70.44 -28.79
C VAL A 59 -24.04 -69.29 -28.33
N THR A 60 -24.06 -68.21 -29.12
CA THR A 60 -25.07 -67.13 -29.23
C THR A 60 -26.08 -67.46 -30.35
N PRO A 61 -27.33 -66.93 -30.38
CA PRO A 61 -27.75 -65.59 -29.93
C PRO A 61 -29.04 -65.66 -29.02
N ASP A 62 -29.94 -64.68 -28.83
CA ASP A 62 -30.23 -63.42 -29.56
C ASP A 62 -30.96 -62.35 -28.71
N VAL A 63 -31.39 -61.27 -29.36
CA VAL A 63 -32.05 -60.04 -28.88
C VAL A 63 -33.27 -60.25 -27.94
N THR A 64 -33.21 -59.66 -26.74
CA THR A 64 -34.10 -58.55 -26.30
C THR A 64 -33.61 -57.98 -24.96
N SER A 65 -33.27 -56.68 -24.92
CA SER A 65 -32.77 -56.02 -23.70
C SER A 65 -33.72 -54.94 -23.18
N SER A 66 -34.52 -55.26 -22.16
CA SER A 66 -35.02 -54.26 -21.21
C SER A 66 -34.02 -54.17 -20.06
N ALA A 67 -33.37 -53.02 -19.92
CA ALA A 67 -32.42 -52.79 -18.82
C ALA A 67 -33.18 -52.50 -17.52
N ALA A 68 -33.21 -53.45 -16.59
CA ALA A 68 -33.58 -53.16 -15.21
C ALA A 68 -32.49 -52.27 -14.59
N ALA A 69 -32.86 -51.08 -14.12
CA ALA A 69 -31.92 -50.18 -13.48
C ALA A 69 -31.54 -50.71 -12.09
N THR A 70 -30.26 -51.00 -11.87
CA THR A 70 -29.70 -51.22 -10.54
C THR A 70 -29.56 -49.89 -9.81
N SER A 71 -30.36 -49.69 -8.76
CA SER A 71 -30.17 -48.58 -7.83
C SER A 71 -28.84 -48.74 -7.08
N VAL A 72 -28.04 -47.68 -7.08
CA VAL A 72 -26.88 -47.56 -6.17
C VAL A 72 -27.43 -47.24 -4.77
N PRO A 73 -26.96 -47.89 -3.69
CA PRO A 73 -27.46 -47.62 -2.35
C PRO A 73 -27.15 -46.19 -1.90
N GLU A 74 -28.12 -45.57 -1.22
CA GLU A 74 -28.03 -44.22 -0.66
C GLU A 74 -26.95 -44.15 0.43
N SER A 75 -25.89 -43.37 0.21
CA SER A 75 -24.86 -43.14 1.24
C SER A 75 -25.31 -42.05 2.20
N ASN A 76 -25.63 -42.45 3.43
CA ASN A 76 -25.92 -41.54 4.54
C ASN A 76 -24.65 -40.92 5.18
N ALA A 77 -23.49 -41.03 4.51
CA ALA A 77 -22.25 -40.45 5.00
C ALA A 77 -22.29 -38.90 4.97
N THR A 78 -21.86 -38.29 6.08
CA THR A 78 -21.84 -36.86 6.30
C THR A 78 -20.41 -36.33 6.38
N ALA A 79 -20.18 -35.04 6.12
CA ALA A 79 -18.91 -34.39 6.46
C ALA A 79 -19.17 -33.13 7.28
N ASP A 80 -18.49 -33.02 8.41
CA ASP A 80 -18.38 -31.79 9.18
C ASP A 80 -17.37 -30.87 8.49
N LEU A 81 -17.82 -29.73 7.97
CA LEU A 81 -16.96 -28.66 7.46
C LEU A 81 -16.84 -27.55 8.49
N ARG A 82 -15.65 -26.96 8.62
CA ARG A 82 -15.37 -25.92 9.60
C ARG A 82 -14.72 -24.69 8.96
N MET A 83 -15.36 -23.55 9.10
CA MET A 83 -14.90 -22.25 8.61
C MET A 83 -14.48 -21.37 9.79
N ILE A 84 -13.19 -21.16 9.97
CA ILE A 84 -12.62 -20.33 11.03
C ILE A 84 -12.31 -18.94 10.47
N PHE A 85 -12.52 -17.86 11.22
CA PHE A 85 -12.10 -16.53 10.79
C PHE A 85 -11.61 -15.60 11.90
N THR A 86 -10.80 -14.63 11.47
CA THR A 86 -10.42 -13.41 12.19
C THR A 86 -10.94 -12.17 11.46
N THR A 87 -11.01 -11.04 12.16
CA THR A 87 -11.34 -9.74 11.57
C THR A 87 -10.87 -8.61 12.47
N ASP A 88 -10.74 -7.40 11.92
CA ASP A 88 -10.48 -6.15 12.63
C ASP A 88 -9.23 -6.26 13.54
N VAL A 89 -8.26 -7.07 13.12
CA VAL A 89 -7.07 -7.41 13.92
C VAL A 89 -6.18 -6.18 14.14
N HIS A 90 -6.32 -5.16 13.30
CA HIS A 90 -5.77 -3.81 13.48
C HIS A 90 -4.25 -3.72 13.63
N GLY A 91 -3.49 -4.77 13.33
CA GLY A 91 -2.03 -4.84 13.53
C GLY A 91 -1.61 -5.46 14.86
N ASN A 92 -2.57 -5.86 15.71
CA ASN A 92 -2.33 -6.44 17.04
C ASN A 92 -1.80 -7.90 16.96
N LEU A 93 -0.58 -8.05 16.45
CA LEU A 93 0.04 -9.33 16.14
C LEU A 93 0.56 -10.07 17.37
N THR A 94 1.22 -9.35 18.28
CA THR A 94 2.03 -9.89 19.39
C THR A 94 1.46 -9.51 20.75
N THR A 95 1.86 -10.20 21.82
CA THR A 95 1.46 -9.82 23.18
C THR A 95 1.95 -8.44 23.60
N THR A 96 3.10 -7.97 23.11
CA THR A 96 3.55 -6.59 23.33
C THR A 96 2.68 -5.59 22.57
N ASP A 97 2.10 -4.62 23.27
CA ASP A 97 1.67 -3.36 22.65
C ASP A 97 2.90 -2.46 22.46
N TYR A 98 3.23 -2.18 21.20
CA TYR A 98 4.39 -1.38 20.83
C TYR A 98 4.16 0.14 20.94
N GLU A 99 2.96 0.62 21.25
CA GLU A 99 2.70 2.02 21.61
C GLU A 99 3.06 2.29 23.09
N THR A 100 2.49 1.51 24.02
CA THR A 100 2.72 1.69 25.47
C THR A 100 3.97 0.97 26.00
N GLY A 101 4.43 -0.08 25.32
CA GLY A 101 5.44 -1.00 25.82
C GLY A 101 4.92 -2.06 26.80
N THR A 102 3.60 -2.13 27.02
CA THR A 102 2.95 -3.09 27.93
C THR A 102 2.67 -4.43 27.25
N SER A 103 2.16 -5.41 28.02
CA SER A 103 1.77 -6.73 27.52
C SER A 103 0.26 -6.93 27.59
N ASN A 104 -0.37 -7.11 26.44
CA ASN A 104 -1.77 -7.50 26.29
C ASN A 104 -2.01 -8.89 26.91
N ALA A 105 -2.66 -8.91 28.07
CA ALA A 105 -3.05 -10.14 28.77
C ALA A 105 -4.07 -10.97 27.97
N THR A 106 -4.94 -10.32 27.20
CA THR A 106 -5.94 -10.95 26.33
C THR A 106 -5.75 -10.52 24.87
N GLY A 107 -6.47 -11.17 23.96
CA GLY A 107 -6.44 -10.89 22.52
C GLY A 107 -5.12 -11.23 21.82
N THR A 108 -4.89 -10.56 20.69
CA THR A 108 -3.76 -10.69 19.74
C THR A 108 -3.84 -11.88 18.78
N LEU A 109 -3.33 -11.69 17.56
CA LEU A 109 -3.28 -12.74 16.53
C LEU A 109 -2.45 -13.94 16.98
N ALA A 110 -1.44 -13.76 17.83
CA ALA A 110 -0.68 -14.86 18.43
C ALA A 110 -1.52 -15.79 19.31
N ARG A 111 -2.55 -15.29 20.02
CA ARG A 111 -3.51 -16.16 20.74
C ARG A 111 -4.56 -16.74 19.79
N CYS A 112 -5.07 -15.95 18.83
CA CYS A 112 -5.93 -16.48 17.77
C CYS A 112 -5.28 -17.65 17.04
N SER A 113 -3.97 -17.61 16.77
CA SER A 113 -3.25 -18.70 16.11
C SER A 113 -3.29 -20.01 16.89
N THR A 114 -3.17 -19.96 18.23
CA THR A 114 -3.37 -21.13 19.10
C THR A 114 -4.79 -21.68 18.97
N LEU A 115 -5.81 -20.81 19.06
CA LEU A 115 -7.22 -21.20 18.90
C LEU A 115 -7.52 -21.78 17.50
N ILE A 116 -6.89 -21.23 16.45
CA ILE A 116 -6.98 -21.71 15.07
C ILE A 116 -6.34 -23.09 14.93
N LYS A 117 -5.17 -23.32 15.54
CA LYS A 117 -4.48 -24.62 15.56
C LYS A 117 -5.33 -25.68 16.26
N GLN A 118 -5.94 -25.35 17.41
CA GLN A 118 -6.88 -26.21 18.13
C GLN A 118 -8.13 -26.50 17.29
N ALA A 119 -8.83 -25.46 16.83
CA ALA A 119 -10.06 -25.58 16.05
C ALA A 119 -9.86 -26.36 14.73
N ARG A 120 -8.66 -26.32 14.14
CA ARG A 120 -8.26 -27.16 13.00
C ARG A 120 -8.02 -28.62 13.37
N ALA A 121 -7.40 -28.90 14.52
CA ALA A 121 -7.10 -30.27 14.96
C ALA A 121 -8.36 -31.09 15.33
N GLU A 122 -9.47 -30.43 15.64
CA GLU A 122 -10.77 -31.05 15.95
C GLU A 122 -11.51 -31.64 14.74
N LYS A 123 -11.05 -31.42 13.50
CA LYS A 123 -11.69 -31.90 12.26
C LYS A 123 -10.63 -32.45 11.29
N PRO A 124 -10.99 -33.28 10.29
CA PRO A 124 -10.04 -33.73 9.26
C PRO A 124 -9.43 -32.55 8.48
N SER A 125 -8.15 -32.63 8.12
CA SER A 125 -7.41 -31.49 7.53
C SER A 125 -7.94 -31.00 6.18
N GLY A 126 -8.69 -31.83 5.46
CA GLY A 126 -9.40 -31.44 4.23
C GLY A 126 -10.62 -30.56 4.49
N ASN A 127 -11.23 -30.67 5.67
CA ASN A 127 -12.55 -30.12 6.01
C ASN A 127 -12.49 -28.70 6.62
N THR A 128 -11.29 -28.18 6.90
CA THR A 128 -11.10 -26.90 7.61
C THR A 128 -10.63 -25.78 6.69
N PHE A 129 -11.23 -24.61 6.83
CA PHE A 129 -10.93 -23.39 6.09
C PHE A 129 -10.60 -22.25 7.07
N LEU A 130 -9.68 -21.35 6.70
CA LEU A 130 -9.33 -20.16 7.48
C LEU A 130 -9.47 -18.87 6.66
N PHE A 131 -10.23 -17.91 7.17
CA PHE A 131 -10.54 -16.66 6.49
C PHE A 131 -10.21 -15.41 7.31
N ASP A 132 -9.97 -14.28 6.64
CA ASP A 132 -9.92 -12.96 7.31
C ASP A 132 -10.91 -11.98 6.70
N VAL A 133 -11.61 -11.23 7.56
CA VAL A 133 -12.73 -10.38 7.18
C VAL A 133 -12.40 -8.86 7.20
N GLY A 134 -11.11 -8.49 7.15
CA GLY A 134 -10.66 -7.12 6.87
C GLY A 134 -10.20 -6.32 8.09
N ASP A 135 -9.70 -5.10 7.84
CA ASP A 135 -9.07 -4.21 8.83
C ASP A 135 -7.90 -4.88 9.57
N GLN A 136 -6.91 -5.31 8.78
CA GLN A 136 -5.66 -5.84 9.27
C GLN A 136 -4.69 -4.72 9.70
N LEU A 137 -4.85 -3.48 9.22
CA LEU A 137 -3.87 -2.41 9.29
C LEU A 137 -4.37 -1.10 9.96
N TYR A 138 -4.25 -0.93 11.30
CA TYR A 138 -4.73 0.32 11.94
C TYR A 138 -3.95 0.87 13.15
N ASP A 139 -3.10 0.08 13.81
CA ASP A 139 -2.41 0.49 15.05
C ASP A 139 -1.21 1.45 14.84
N TYR A 140 -0.53 1.74 15.96
CA TYR A 140 0.73 2.47 16.02
C TYR A 140 1.84 1.81 15.18
N SER A 141 2.03 0.49 15.30
CA SER A 141 3.14 -0.21 14.64
C SER A 141 2.99 -0.17 13.12
N THR A 142 1.77 -0.38 12.62
CA THR A 142 1.44 -0.25 11.19
C THR A 142 1.78 1.13 10.65
N ASP A 143 1.28 2.18 11.32
CA ASP A 143 1.48 3.59 10.96
C ASP A 143 2.97 3.98 10.99
N TYR A 144 3.70 3.55 12.02
CA TYR A 144 5.14 3.79 12.18
C TYR A 144 5.95 3.14 11.06
N ILE A 145 5.64 1.88 10.71
CA ILE A 145 6.30 1.14 9.63
C ILE A 145 6.04 1.82 8.28
N TYR A 146 4.81 2.27 8.02
CA TYR A 146 4.47 3.03 6.80
C TYR A 146 5.30 4.32 6.66
N GLU A 147 5.47 5.06 7.75
CA GLU A 147 6.14 6.37 7.74
C GLU A 147 7.67 6.26 7.70
N HIS A 148 8.26 5.26 8.36
CA HIS A 148 9.72 5.03 8.34
C HIS A 148 10.17 4.25 7.10
N ASN A 149 9.40 3.26 6.64
CA ASN A 149 9.71 2.47 5.44
C ASN A 149 8.46 1.83 4.81
N SER A 150 7.66 2.61 4.10
CA SER A 150 6.51 2.13 3.29
C SER A 150 6.83 1.11 2.18
N ALA A 151 8.09 0.71 1.99
CA ALA A 151 8.46 -0.42 1.15
C ALA A 151 8.65 -1.75 1.93
N SER A 152 8.67 -1.71 3.27
CA SER A 152 8.59 -2.91 4.11
C SER A 152 7.22 -3.57 3.94
N VAL A 153 7.18 -4.91 3.97
CA VAL A 153 5.94 -5.62 4.22
C VAL A 153 5.55 -5.44 5.69
N GLN A 154 4.25 -5.36 5.98
CA GLN A 154 3.73 -5.30 7.34
C GLN A 154 3.82 -6.68 8.02
N PRO A 155 4.34 -6.78 9.26
CA PRO A 155 4.49 -8.03 10.01
C PRO A 155 3.24 -8.92 10.03
N ILE A 156 2.06 -8.32 10.21
CA ILE A 156 0.80 -9.07 10.31
C ILE A 156 0.49 -9.88 9.03
N TYR A 157 0.77 -9.33 7.84
CA TYR A 157 0.57 -10.06 6.58
C TYR A 157 1.58 -11.20 6.38
N LEU A 158 2.78 -11.10 6.95
CA LEU A 158 3.75 -12.19 6.94
C LEU A 158 3.30 -13.34 7.86
N ALA A 159 2.77 -13.00 9.05
CA ALA A 159 2.18 -13.98 9.97
C ALA A 159 0.94 -14.67 9.37
N MET A 160 0.00 -13.91 8.81
CA MET A 160 -1.17 -14.46 8.11
C MET A 160 -0.76 -15.38 6.94
N LYS A 161 0.33 -15.05 6.22
CA LYS A 161 0.82 -15.94 5.16
C LYS A 161 1.33 -17.28 5.72
N ALA A 162 2.00 -17.28 6.87
CA ALA A 162 2.50 -18.48 7.53
C ALA A 162 1.40 -19.30 8.23
N MET A 163 0.38 -18.64 8.78
CA MET A 163 -0.82 -19.27 9.36
C MET A 163 -1.68 -20.01 8.32
N GLY A 164 -1.45 -19.76 7.03
CA GLY A 164 -2.12 -20.46 5.94
C GLY A 164 -3.62 -20.13 5.86
N TYR A 165 -3.94 -18.85 5.66
CA TYR A 165 -5.30 -18.42 5.31
C TYR A 165 -5.66 -18.88 3.89
N ASP A 166 -6.90 -19.28 3.68
CA ASP A 166 -7.47 -19.73 2.40
C ASP A 166 -8.02 -18.56 1.57
N ALA A 167 -8.63 -17.56 2.23
CA ALA A 167 -9.08 -16.31 1.60
C ALA A 167 -9.05 -15.13 2.59
N ILE A 168 -8.82 -13.92 2.07
CA ILE A 168 -8.94 -12.67 2.84
C ILE A 168 -9.72 -11.63 2.03
N THR A 169 -10.54 -10.82 2.69
CA THR A 169 -10.99 -9.52 2.16
C THR A 169 -10.14 -8.39 2.77
N LEU A 170 -10.38 -7.16 2.32
CA LEU A 170 -9.79 -5.95 2.90
C LEU A 170 -10.92 -5.12 3.52
N GLY A 171 -10.65 -4.47 4.64
CA GLY A 171 -11.57 -3.54 5.28
C GLY A 171 -11.30 -2.09 4.90
N ASN A 172 -11.92 -1.14 5.59
CA ASN A 172 -11.75 0.28 5.31
C ASN A 172 -10.34 0.83 5.64
N HIS A 173 -9.66 0.32 6.66
CA HIS A 173 -8.38 0.85 7.15
C HIS A 173 -7.18 0.43 6.29
N GLU A 174 -7.30 -0.61 5.47
CA GLU A 174 -6.39 -0.81 4.34
C GLU A 174 -6.41 0.42 3.40
N PHE A 175 -7.58 1.05 3.21
CA PHE A 175 -7.75 2.30 2.45
C PHE A 175 -7.45 3.58 3.26
N ASP A 176 -6.92 3.50 4.49
CA ASP A 176 -6.20 4.65 5.06
C ASP A 176 -5.05 5.02 4.11
N TYR A 177 -4.29 4.00 3.71
CA TYR A 177 -3.08 4.10 2.89
C TYR A 177 -3.40 4.25 1.40
N ASN A 178 -2.36 4.50 0.59
CA ASN A 178 -2.53 4.71 -0.85
C ASN A 178 -2.52 3.39 -1.64
N LEU A 179 -3.22 3.35 -2.78
CA LEU A 179 -3.48 2.09 -3.49
C LEU A 179 -2.23 1.29 -3.84
N ALA A 180 -1.16 1.98 -4.26
CA ALA A 180 0.09 1.34 -4.62
C ALA A 180 0.81 0.72 -3.39
N TYR A 181 0.59 1.26 -2.19
CA TYR A 181 1.04 0.63 -0.95
C TYR A 181 0.22 -0.64 -0.68
N ILE A 182 -1.11 -0.60 -0.69
CA ILE A 182 -1.96 -1.79 -0.42
C ILE A 182 -1.62 -2.94 -1.39
N GLN A 183 -1.53 -2.63 -2.69
CA GLN A 183 -1.18 -3.62 -3.72
C GLN A 183 0.23 -4.19 -3.51
N ASN A 184 1.20 -3.37 -3.11
CA ASN A 184 2.54 -3.86 -2.77
C ASN A 184 2.54 -4.69 -1.47
N GLN A 185 1.73 -4.35 -0.47
CA GLN A 185 1.61 -5.16 0.77
C GLN A 185 1.11 -6.56 0.45
N ILE A 186 -0.06 -6.65 -0.19
CA ILE A 186 -0.73 -7.91 -0.56
C ILE A 186 0.10 -8.74 -1.56
N SER A 187 0.81 -8.08 -2.49
CA SER A 187 1.70 -8.77 -3.44
C SER A 187 3.01 -9.25 -2.82
N ASN A 188 3.64 -8.48 -1.93
CA ASN A 188 4.95 -8.82 -1.39
C ASN A 188 4.88 -9.76 -0.17
N SER A 189 3.73 -9.85 0.50
CA SER A 189 3.42 -10.91 1.48
C SER A 189 3.05 -12.24 0.85
N GLY A 190 2.75 -12.28 -0.46
CA GLY A 190 2.26 -13.47 -1.15
C GLY A 190 0.79 -13.81 -0.84
N LEU A 191 -0.02 -12.83 -0.41
CA LEU A 191 -1.46 -12.95 -0.17
C LEU A 191 -2.31 -12.63 -1.43
N GLN A 192 -1.68 -12.15 -2.51
CA GLN A 192 -2.35 -11.71 -3.76
C GLN A 192 -3.29 -12.74 -4.38
N ASP A 193 -2.99 -14.04 -4.30
CA ASP A 193 -3.83 -15.09 -4.87
C ASP A 193 -5.01 -15.49 -3.98
N ILE A 194 -5.02 -15.06 -2.71
CA ILE A 194 -6.12 -15.32 -1.75
C ILE A 194 -6.91 -14.04 -1.39
N CYS A 195 -6.52 -12.88 -1.94
CA CYS A 195 -7.20 -11.61 -1.70
C CYS A 195 -8.41 -11.41 -2.65
N VAL A 196 -9.61 -11.38 -2.09
CA VAL A 196 -10.89 -11.19 -2.80
C VAL A 196 -11.58 -9.92 -2.32
N VAL A 197 -11.90 -9.02 -3.26
CA VAL A 197 -12.65 -7.77 -2.99
C VAL A 197 -13.55 -7.49 -4.20
N SER A 198 -14.82 -7.81 -4.05
CA SER A 198 -15.81 -7.96 -5.12
C SER A 198 -16.44 -6.63 -5.53
N ASN A 199 -16.77 -5.76 -4.57
CA ASN A 199 -17.45 -4.49 -4.83
C ASN A 199 -16.52 -3.31 -5.14
N VAL A 200 -15.19 -3.50 -5.12
CA VAL A 200 -14.21 -2.42 -5.40
C VAL A 200 -13.63 -2.52 -6.81
N THR A 201 -13.88 -1.49 -7.61
CA THR A 201 -13.44 -1.39 -9.01
C THR A 201 -12.64 -0.11 -9.28
N TYR A 202 -11.81 -0.12 -10.32
CA TYR A 202 -11.17 1.10 -10.82
C TYR A 202 -12.20 2.02 -11.48
N ASN A 203 -12.21 3.30 -11.10
CA ASN A 203 -13.17 4.26 -11.64
C ASN A 203 -13.08 4.40 -13.19
N THR A 204 -11.89 4.28 -13.77
CA THR A 204 -11.68 4.46 -15.22
C THR A 204 -12.05 3.25 -16.07
N THR A 205 -11.80 2.03 -15.60
CA THR A 205 -12.00 0.79 -16.38
C THR A 205 -13.17 -0.07 -15.92
N LYS A 206 -13.72 0.19 -14.74
CA LYS A 206 -14.76 -0.60 -14.05
C LYS A 206 -14.37 -2.06 -13.75
N LYS A 207 -13.09 -2.43 -13.89
CA LYS A 207 -12.58 -3.75 -13.52
C LYS A 207 -12.25 -3.79 -12.03
N ASN A 208 -12.42 -4.96 -11.42
CA ASN A 208 -12.05 -5.22 -10.03
C ASN A 208 -10.57 -4.90 -9.76
N VAL A 209 -10.28 -4.48 -8.53
CA VAL A 209 -8.91 -4.14 -8.10
C VAL A 209 -8.14 -5.38 -7.62
N TRP A 210 -8.85 -6.32 -6.99
CA TRP A 210 -8.39 -7.64 -6.55
C TRP A 210 -9.25 -8.73 -7.21
N LYS A 211 -9.27 -9.96 -6.69
CA LYS A 211 -10.19 -10.99 -7.22
C LYS A 211 -11.63 -10.56 -7.01
N LYS A 212 -12.44 -10.68 -8.06
CA LYS A 212 -13.88 -10.37 -8.08
C LYS A 212 -14.65 -11.33 -7.17
N ASN A 213 -14.43 -12.62 -7.36
CA ASN A 213 -14.90 -13.73 -6.55
C ASN A 213 -13.81 -14.82 -6.56
N MET A 214 -13.98 -15.88 -5.79
CA MET A 214 -13.03 -17.02 -5.76
C MET A 214 -13.79 -18.34 -5.65
N MET A 215 -13.28 -19.39 -6.26
CA MET A 215 -13.71 -20.77 -6.03
C MET A 215 -12.58 -21.54 -5.35
N LEU A 216 -12.85 -22.11 -4.18
CA LEU A 216 -11.96 -23.03 -3.47
C LEU A 216 -12.48 -24.46 -3.64
N THR A 217 -11.65 -25.37 -4.12
CA THR A 217 -11.98 -26.82 -4.15
C THR A 217 -11.14 -27.53 -3.10
N ARG A 218 -11.79 -28.28 -2.20
CA ARG A 218 -11.14 -29.14 -1.20
C ARG A 218 -11.71 -30.54 -1.30
N THR A 219 -10.84 -31.55 -1.24
CA THR A 219 -11.23 -32.93 -0.96
C THR A 219 -11.44 -33.05 0.55
N VAL A 220 -12.66 -33.40 0.96
CA VAL A 220 -13.08 -33.51 2.37
C VAL A 220 -13.31 -34.98 2.73
N THR A 221 -13.10 -35.32 3.99
CA THR A 221 -13.35 -36.66 4.54
C THR A 221 -14.76 -36.73 5.12
N LEU A 222 -15.47 -37.80 4.78
CA LEU A 222 -16.82 -38.15 5.24
C LEU A 222 -16.75 -39.06 6.48
N SER A 223 -17.86 -39.21 7.19
CA SER A 223 -17.98 -39.94 8.48
C SER A 223 -17.83 -41.46 8.35
N ASP A 224 -17.89 -42.01 7.14
CA ASP A 224 -17.53 -43.40 6.81
C ASP A 224 -16.04 -43.57 6.45
N GLY A 225 -15.25 -42.49 6.47
CA GLY A 225 -13.84 -42.46 6.07
C GLY A 225 -13.62 -42.31 4.57
N SER A 226 -14.67 -42.25 3.75
CA SER A 226 -14.57 -41.95 2.32
C SER A 226 -14.30 -40.45 2.07
N THR A 227 -14.11 -40.05 0.81
CA THR A 227 -13.74 -38.68 0.46
C THR A 227 -14.52 -38.15 -0.74
N THR A 228 -14.89 -36.87 -0.70
CA THR A 228 -15.49 -36.14 -1.84
C THR A 228 -14.85 -34.77 -2.01
N ASP A 229 -14.78 -34.28 -3.24
CA ASP A 229 -14.53 -32.85 -3.49
C ASP A 229 -15.77 -32.03 -3.14
N ILE A 230 -15.54 -30.83 -2.60
CA ILE A 230 -16.51 -29.76 -2.34
C ILE A 230 -15.95 -28.45 -2.91
N ARG A 231 -16.79 -27.65 -3.57
CA ARG A 231 -16.47 -26.32 -4.11
C ARG A 231 -17.13 -25.22 -3.28
N ILE A 232 -16.32 -24.40 -2.63
CA ILE A 232 -16.80 -23.27 -1.84
C ILE A 232 -16.51 -21.97 -2.60
N GLY A 233 -17.58 -21.25 -2.95
CA GLY A 233 -17.51 -19.92 -3.55
C GLY A 233 -17.31 -18.86 -2.48
N ILE A 234 -16.32 -17.98 -2.65
CA ILE A 234 -16.00 -16.90 -1.70
C ILE A 234 -16.25 -15.54 -2.35
N ILE A 235 -17.00 -14.69 -1.65
CA ILE A 235 -17.24 -13.28 -1.96
C ILE A 235 -16.60 -12.45 -0.84
N GLY A 236 -15.76 -11.46 -1.16
CA GLY A 236 -15.18 -10.54 -0.18
C GLY A 236 -15.67 -9.12 -0.39
N GLU A 237 -16.25 -8.50 0.63
CA GLU A 237 -16.93 -7.20 0.53
C GLU A 237 -16.29 -6.18 1.50
N THR A 238 -16.31 -4.90 1.16
CA THR A 238 -15.91 -3.78 2.04
C THR A 238 -16.95 -2.67 2.07
N GLN A 239 -17.06 -1.95 3.17
CA GLN A 239 -17.98 -0.82 3.32
C GLN A 239 -17.81 0.24 2.19
N PRO A 240 -18.90 0.69 1.52
CA PRO A 240 -18.80 1.51 0.30
C PRO A 240 -18.13 2.89 0.48
N GLY A 241 -18.07 3.44 1.69
CA GLY A 241 -17.52 4.78 1.93
C GLY A 241 -16.00 4.88 1.71
N LEU A 242 -15.29 3.77 2.00
CA LEU A 242 -13.85 3.63 2.21
C LEU A 242 -13.28 4.60 3.26
N SER A 243 -12.13 4.26 3.87
CA SER A 243 -11.43 5.25 4.69
C SER A 243 -10.97 6.44 3.85
N ARG A 244 -10.88 7.59 4.53
CA ARG A 244 -10.35 8.85 3.98
C ARG A 244 -9.27 9.45 4.89
N ARG A 245 -8.76 8.67 5.86
CA ARG A 245 -7.90 9.12 6.97
C ARG A 245 -6.55 9.68 6.51
N ARG A 246 -5.85 9.00 5.59
CA ARG A 246 -4.58 9.49 4.99
C ARG A 246 -4.67 9.67 3.47
N THR A 247 -5.56 8.94 2.79
CA THR A 247 -5.72 8.96 1.33
C THR A 247 -7.16 9.21 0.93
N ASN A 248 -7.40 10.05 -0.08
CA ASN A 248 -8.72 10.21 -0.69
C ASN A 248 -8.80 9.45 -2.02
N TYR A 249 -9.74 8.50 -2.11
CA TYR A 249 -9.93 7.61 -3.25
C TYR A 249 -10.85 8.14 -4.35
N LYS A 250 -11.46 9.32 -4.16
CA LYS A 250 -12.34 9.98 -5.14
C LYS A 250 -11.69 10.03 -6.53
N ASN A 251 -12.48 9.68 -7.54
CA ASN A 251 -12.08 9.53 -8.95
C ASN A 251 -11.05 8.42 -9.25
N THR A 252 -10.50 7.71 -8.26
CA THR A 252 -9.54 6.61 -8.45
C THR A 252 -10.23 5.25 -8.42
N LEU A 253 -11.04 5.01 -7.39
CA LEU A 253 -11.86 3.80 -7.23
C LEU A 253 -13.35 4.14 -7.27
N LEU A 254 -14.16 3.09 -7.46
CA LEU A 254 -15.60 3.07 -7.22
C LEU A 254 -15.95 1.83 -6.40
N THR A 255 -16.91 2.00 -5.52
CA THR A 255 -17.55 0.97 -4.70
C THR A 255 -18.95 0.70 -5.23
N GLU A 256 -19.43 -0.54 -5.11
CA GLU A 256 -20.84 -0.90 -5.26
C GLU A 256 -21.44 -1.26 -3.90
N SER A 257 -22.76 -1.06 -3.73
CA SER A 257 -23.48 -1.49 -2.53
C SER A 257 -23.30 -2.99 -2.30
N ILE A 258 -22.88 -3.36 -1.08
CA ILE A 258 -22.56 -4.73 -0.68
C ILE A 258 -23.70 -5.69 -1.05
N VAL A 259 -24.93 -5.47 -0.55
CA VAL A 259 -26.09 -6.37 -0.79
C VAL A 259 -26.35 -6.59 -2.29
N LYS A 260 -26.27 -5.52 -3.10
CA LYS A 260 -26.46 -5.58 -4.56
C LYS A 260 -25.33 -6.38 -5.23
N ASN A 261 -24.10 -6.14 -4.81
CA ASN A 261 -22.92 -6.80 -5.35
C ASN A 261 -22.91 -8.30 -4.97
N THR A 262 -23.04 -8.61 -3.68
CA THR A 262 -23.09 -9.99 -3.17
C THR A 262 -24.15 -10.83 -3.87
N LYS A 263 -25.36 -10.31 -4.12
CA LYS A 263 -26.39 -11.07 -4.85
C LYS A 263 -25.96 -11.46 -6.28
N LYS A 264 -25.37 -10.51 -7.01
CA LYS A 264 -24.84 -10.69 -8.36
C LYS A 264 -23.68 -11.69 -8.38
N GLU A 265 -22.77 -11.60 -7.41
CA GLU A 265 -21.62 -12.51 -7.29
C GLU A 265 -22.00 -13.92 -6.82
N ALA A 266 -23.00 -14.05 -5.94
CA ALA A 266 -23.49 -15.35 -5.47
C ALA A 266 -24.19 -16.13 -6.59
N GLN A 267 -25.01 -15.46 -7.40
CA GLN A 267 -25.57 -16.06 -8.61
C GLN A 267 -24.46 -16.55 -9.56
N GLU A 268 -23.46 -15.71 -9.85
CA GLU A 268 -22.35 -16.07 -10.75
C GLU A 268 -21.48 -17.23 -10.21
N LEU A 269 -21.29 -17.32 -8.89
CA LEU A 269 -20.62 -18.47 -8.25
C LEU A 269 -21.47 -19.74 -8.31
N LYS A 270 -22.79 -19.64 -8.16
CA LYS A 270 -23.69 -20.80 -8.29
C LYS A 270 -23.75 -21.31 -9.74
N GLU A 271 -23.76 -20.41 -10.73
CA GLU A 271 -23.61 -20.73 -12.15
C GLU A 271 -22.24 -21.37 -12.49
N GLN A 272 -21.19 -21.04 -11.73
CA GLN A 272 -19.88 -21.72 -11.80
C GLN A 272 -19.83 -23.07 -11.05
N GLY A 273 -20.92 -23.52 -10.44
CA GLY A 273 -20.99 -24.80 -9.73
C GLY A 273 -20.39 -24.79 -8.32
N ALA A 274 -20.52 -23.67 -7.59
CA ALA A 274 -20.30 -23.63 -6.15
C ALA A 274 -21.33 -24.50 -5.42
N ASP A 275 -20.85 -25.39 -4.56
CA ASP A 275 -21.70 -26.18 -3.67
C ASP A 275 -22.22 -25.31 -2.53
N ILE A 276 -21.32 -24.54 -1.89
CA ILE A 276 -21.56 -23.67 -0.73
C ILE A 276 -21.04 -22.26 -1.05
N ILE A 277 -21.73 -21.19 -0.63
CA ILE A 277 -21.25 -19.80 -0.83
C ILE A 277 -21.05 -19.07 0.51
N VAL A 278 -19.84 -18.53 0.70
CA VAL A 278 -19.40 -17.80 1.90
C VAL A 278 -19.13 -16.33 1.56
N VAL A 279 -19.64 -15.42 2.37
CA VAL A 279 -19.37 -13.98 2.25
C VAL A 279 -18.48 -13.53 3.41
N LEU A 280 -17.30 -13.01 3.07
CA LEU A 280 -16.39 -12.30 3.96
C LEU A 280 -16.77 -10.82 3.92
N SER A 281 -17.67 -10.41 4.82
CA SER A 281 -18.32 -9.12 4.80
C SER A 281 -17.68 -8.16 5.80
N HIS A 282 -16.80 -7.25 5.34
CA HIS A 282 -16.29 -6.18 6.19
C HIS A 282 -17.35 -5.08 6.39
N SER A 283 -18.36 -5.45 7.17
CA SER A 283 -19.59 -4.72 7.46
C SER A 283 -20.30 -5.40 8.64
N GLY A 284 -20.72 -4.67 9.67
CA GLY A 284 -21.39 -5.30 10.81
C GLY A 284 -22.76 -5.88 10.47
N VAL A 285 -23.35 -6.65 11.41
CA VAL A 285 -24.68 -7.26 11.28
C VAL A 285 -25.74 -6.28 10.78
N GLY A 286 -25.77 -5.06 11.33
CA GLY A 286 -26.75 -4.02 10.97
C GLY A 286 -28.08 -4.17 11.70
N THR A 287 -28.94 -3.16 11.60
CA THR A 287 -30.25 -3.09 12.28
C THR A 287 -31.41 -2.70 11.36
N SER A 288 -31.18 -2.64 10.05
CA SER A 288 -32.22 -2.50 9.04
C SER A 288 -32.30 -3.77 8.19
N GLU A 289 -33.52 -4.27 7.98
CA GLU A 289 -33.75 -5.37 7.05
C GLU A 289 -33.60 -4.96 5.58
N ASN A 290 -33.79 -3.68 5.29
CA ASN A 290 -33.69 -3.09 3.96
C ASN A 290 -32.69 -1.91 4.02
N PRO A 291 -31.38 -2.17 4.08
CA PRO A 291 -30.36 -1.13 4.15
C PRO A 291 -30.28 -0.32 2.85
N THR A 292 -29.85 0.94 2.98
CA THR A 292 -29.57 1.81 1.81
C THR A 292 -28.29 1.39 1.08
N SER A 293 -28.09 1.89 -0.14
CA SER A 293 -26.92 1.52 -0.96
C SER A 293 -25.58 1.83 -0.28
N GLU A 294 -25.53 2.90 0.52
CA GLU A 294 -24.35 3.42 1.21
C GLU A 294 -24.19 2.92 2.66
N ALA A 295 -25.09 2.04 3.13
CA ALA A 295 -25.05 1.55 4.51
C ALA A 295 -23.78 0.74 4.81
N THR A 296 -23.15 1.02 5.96
CA THR A 296 -21.87 0.39 6.36
C THR A 296 -22.05 -0.93 7.11
N ASN A 297 -23.23 -1.20 7.68
CA ASN A 297 -23.55 -2.40 8.46
C ASN A 297 -24.79 -3.08 7.86
N VAL A 298 -24.59 -4.15 7.09
CA VAL A 298 -25.64 -4.80 6.28
C VAL A 298 -25.64 -6.32 6.32
N SER A 299 -24.76 -6.96 7.10
CA SER A 299 -24.48 -8.40 6.98
C SER A 299 -25.70 -9.31 7.28
N TYR A 300 -26.67 -8.84 8.09
CA TYR A 300 -27.98 -9.47 8.23
C TYR A 300 -28.70 -9.64 6.89
N ALA A 301 -28.77 -8.60 6.06
CA ALA A 301 -29.50 -8.61 4.80
C ALA A 301 -28.87 -9.58 3.76
N LEU A 302 -27.60 -9.93 3.91
CA LEU A 302 -26.91 -10.89 3.04
C LEU A 302 -27.42 -12.33 3.24
N THR A 303 -27.88 -12.69 4.44
CA THR A 303 -28.48 -14.01 4.70
C THR A 303 -29.79 -14.22 3.91
N LYS A 304 -30.53 -13.13 3.61
CA LYS A 304 -31.76 -13.16 2.80
C LYS A 304 -31.50 -13.37 1.30
N ILE A 305 -30.25 -13.39 0.84
CA ILE A 305 -29.87 -13.80 -0.51
C ILE A 305 -29.95 -15.34 -0.56
N PRO A 306 -30.82 -15.95 -1.40
CA PRO A 306 -31.03 -17.41 -1.39
C PRO A 306 -29.74 -18.21 -1.53
N GLU A 307 -28.87 -17.78 -2.45
CA GLU A 307 -27.64 -18.48 -2.87
C GLU A 307 -26.48 -18.39 -1.85
N VAL A 308 -26.56 -17.52 -0.84
CA VAL A 308 -25.53 -17.36 0.20
C VAL A 308 -25.78 -18.32 1.36
N ASP A 309 -24.78 -19.07 1.80
CA ASP A 309 -24.90 -20.04 2.91
C ASP A 309 -24.36 -19.53 4.24
N VAL A 310 -23.26 -18.79 4.22
CA VAL A 310 -22.53 -18.34 5.41
C VAL A 310 -22.10 -16.90 5.24
N VAL A 311 -22.30 -16.08 6.28
CA VAL A 311 -21.84 -14.70 6.34
C VAL A 311 -20.92 -14.54 7.55
N LEU A 312 -19.65 -14.30 7.30
CA LEU A 312 -18.64 -14.00 8.32
C LEU A 312 -18.40 -12.50 8.24
N CYS A 313 -18.41 -11.79 9.37
CA CYS A 313 -18.39 -10.32 9.35
C CYS A 313 -17.61 -9.64 10.50
N GLY A 314 -17.33 -8.36 10.30
CA GLY A 314 -16.52 -7.52 11.19
C GLY A 314 -16.98 -6.06 11.16
N HIS A 315 -16.04 -5.10 11.10
CA HIS A 315 -16.23 -3.64 11.01
C HIS A 315 -16.86 -2.97 12.25
N ALA A 316 -17.88 -3.58 12.86
CA ALA A 316 -18.61 -3.01 14.00
C ALA A 316 -18.00 -3.35 15.37
N HIS A 317 -16.90 -4.13 15.42
CA HIS A 317 -16.18 -4.54 16.64
C HIS A 317 -17.04 -5.23 17.72
N LYS A 318 -18.11 -5.94 17.33
CA LYS A 318 -19.09 -6.54 18.25
C LYS A 318 -19.16 -8.05 18.10
N TYR A 319 -19.72 -8.72 19.10
CA TYR A 319 -19.99 -10.15 19.09
C TYR A 319 -21.40 -10.44 18.55
N PHE A 320 -21.54 -11.46 17.71
CA PHE A 320 -22.82 -12.05 17.30
C PHE A 320 -22.62 -13.45 16.69
N PRO A 321 -23.45 -14.46 16.99
CA PRO A 321 -24.42 -14.50 18.08
C PRO A 321 -23.73 -14.50 19.45
N SER A 322 -24.36 -13.91 20.47
CA SER A 322 -23.88 -13.89 21.86
C SER A 322 -24.95 -13.34 22.79
N ASP A 323 -24.93 -13.72 24.08
CA ASP A 323 -25.79 -13.10 25.10
C ASP A 323 -25.26 -11.74 25.61
N ARG A 324 -24.11 -11.26 25.09
CA ARG A 324 -23.52 -9.97 25.49
C ARG A 324 -24.46 -8.80 25.11
N PRO A 325 -24.53 -7.71 25.91
CA PRO A 325 -25.53 -6.66 25.74
C PRO A 325 -25.56 -6.02 24.35
N GLU A 326 -24.40 -5.87 23.71
CA GLU A 326 -24.25 -5.30 22.38
C GLU A 326 -24.91 -6.10 21.25
N SER A 327 -25.18 -7.39 21.50
CA SER A 327 -25.84 -8.34 20.60
C SER A 327 -27.37 -8.29 20.71
N SER A 328 -27.91 -7.86 21.87
CA SER A 328 -29.35 -7.84 22.20
C SER A 328 -30.24 -7.07 21.20
N ILE A 329 -29.64 -6.12 20.47
CA ILE A 329 -30.32 -5.32 19.44
C ILE A 329 -30.57 -6.11 18.15
N TYR A 330 -29.80 -7.15 17.86
CA TYR A 330 -29.89 -7.91 16.61
C TYR A 330 -31.02 -8.94 16.66
N TYR A 331 -31.25 -9.59 17.80
CA TYR A 331 -32.37 -10.52 18.03
C TYR A 331 -33.78 -9.88 17.93
N LYS A 332 -33.86 -8.59 17.61
CA LYS A 332 -35.10 -7.86 17.29
C LYS A 332 -35.45 -7.89 15.80
N LEU A 333 -34.55 -8.40 14.94
CA LEU A 333 -34.73 -8.55 13.50
C LEU A 333 -35.47 -9.84 13.17
N SER A 334 -36.26 -9.86 12.09
CA SER A 334 -37.02 -11.07 11.72
C SER A 334 -36.09 -12.24 11.33
N GLY A 335 -36.53 -13.45 11.64
CA GLY A 335 -35.84 -14.68 11.23
C GLY A 335 -34.53 -14.98 11.96
N ILE A 336 -34.19 -14.27 13.05
CA ILE A 336 -33.08 -14.66 13.93
C ILE A 336 -33.62 -15.56 15.05
N ASP A 337 -33.07 -16.77 15.16
CA ASP A 337 -33.23 -17.63 16.33
C ASP A 337 -32.25 -17.17 17.42
N LYS A 338 -32.74 -16.96 18.64
CA LYS A 338 -31.92 -16.56 19.78
C LYS A 338 -31.05 -17.72 20.29
N GLU A 339 -31.59 -18.93 20.32
CA GLU A 339 -30.97 -20.07 21.00
C GLU A 339 -29.87 -20.71 20.13
N THR A 340 -30.08 -20.82 18.82
CA THR A 340 -29.04 -21.28 17.88
C THR A 340 -28.19 -20.16 17.28
N GLY A 341 -28.65 -18.90 17.40
CA GLY A 341 -28.02 -17.74 16.76
C GLY A 341 -28.15 -17.71 15.23
N LEU A 342 -28.86 -18.67 14.62
CA LEU A 342 -29.01 -18.75 13.17
C LEU A 342 -29.90 -17.61 12.65
N THR A 343 -29.45 -16.96 11.58
CA THR A 343 -30.10 -15.81 10.95
C THR A 343 -30.65 -16.22 9.60
N ASN A 344 -31.97 -16.20 9.43
CA ASN A 344 -32.70 -16.72 8.26
C ASN A 344 -32.29 -18.17 7.91
N GLY A 345 -32.09 -19.01 8.94
CA GLY A 345 -31.65 -20.40 8.81
C GLY A 345 -30.17 -20.60 8.44
N LYS A 346 -29.35 -19.55 8.54
CA LYS A 346 -27.95 -19.51 8.07
C LYS A 346 -27.01 -18.99 9.15
N ASN A 347 -25.73 -19.31 9.01
CA ASN A 347 -24.68 -18.81 9.90
C ASN A 347 -24.39 -17.34 9.56
N LEU A 348 -24.60 -16.45 10.52
CA LEU A 348 -24.14 -15.07 10.51
C LEU A 348 -23.30 -14.87 11.77
N ILE A 349 -22.00 -14.63 11.61
CA ILE A 349 -21.07 -14.55 12.74
C ILE A 349 -20.26 -13.26 12.65
N MET A 350 -20.18 -12.55 13.77
CA MET A 350 -19.38 -11.34 13.97
C MET A 350 -18.54 -11.52 15.23
N VAL A 351 -17.25 -11.21 15.14
CA VAL A 351 -16.35 -11.16 16.30
C VAL A 351 -15.74 -9.77 16.46
N ALA A 352 -15.26 -9.47 17.66
CA ALA A 352 -14.64 -8.18 17.94
C ALA A 352 -13.19 -8.09 17.42
N ASN A 353 -12.60 -6.91 17.62
CA ASN A 353 -11.35 -6.49 17.01
C ASN A 353 -10.09 -6.92 17.80
N LYS A 354 -8.92 -6.51 17.29
CA LYS A 354 -7.59 -6.73 17.90
C LYS A 354 -7.25 -8.21 18.17
N GLY A 355 -7.94 -9.15 17.50
CA GLY A 355 -7.83 -10.58 17.78
C GLY A 355 -8.38 -10.98 19.15
N ALA A 356 -9.42 -10.30 19.65
CA ALA A 356 -10.07 -10.63 20.93
C ALA A 356 -10.73 -12.02 20.95
N SER A 357 -11.07 -12.57 19.77
CA SER A 357 -11.67 -13.90 19.60
C SER A 357 -11.43 -14.41 18.18
N ILE A 358 -11.75 -15.69 17.94
CA ILE A 358 -11.98 -16.25 16.60
C ILE A 358 -13.44 -16.64 16.44
N GLY A 359 -13.99 -16.45 15.25
CA GLY A 359 -15.32 -16.94 14.88
C GLY A 359 -15.23 -18.25 14.12
N ILE A 360 -16.20 -19.15 14.31
CA ILE A 360 -16.25 -20.47 13.68
C ILE A 360 -17.68 -20.75 13.22
N ALA A 361 -17.87 -20.99 11.93
CA ALA A 361 -19.09 -21.57 11.37
C ALA A 361 -18.83 -23.04 11.02
N ASP A 362 -19.52 -23.96 11.70
CA ASP A 362 -19.54 -25.38 11.38
C ASP A 362 -20.79 -25.70 10.55
N LEU A 363 -20.63 -26.52 9.51
CA LEU A 363 -21.68 -27.02 8.64
C LEU A 363 -21.58 -28.54 8.55
N THR A 364 -22.64 -29.26 8.89
CA THR A 364 -22.74 -30.69 8.58
C THR A 364 -23.36 -30.82 7.20
N ILE A 365 -22.63 -31.41 6.25
CA ILE A 365 -23.14 -31.68 4.90
C ILE A 365 -23.39 -33.17 4.68
N LYS A 366 -24.33 -33.48 3.80
CA LYS A 366 -24.46 -34.78 3.11
C LYS A 366 -24.45 -34.57 1.60
N LYS A 367 -24.50 -35.66 0.84
CA LYS A 367 -24.88 -35.63 -0.58
C LYS A 367 -26.20 -36.35 -0.80
N ASP A 368 -26.96 -35.90 -1.79
CA ASP A 368 -28.16 -36.59 -2.27
C ASP A 368 -27.86 -37.57 -3.40
N GLU A 369 -28.89 -38.30 -3.83
CA GLU A 369 -28.85 -39.26 -4.95
C GLU A 369 -28.28 -38.67 -6.25
N ASN A 370 -28.38 -37.34 -6.44
CA ASN A 370 -27.87 -36.62 -7.60
C ASN A 370 -26.43 -36.11 -7.40
N ASN A 371 -25.74 -36.56 -6.34
CA ASN A 371 -24.39 -36.14 -5.96
C ASN A 371 -24.29 -34.65 -5.54
N THR A 372 -25.44 -34.01 -5.27
CA THR A 372 -25.52 -32.59 -4.87
C THR A 372 -25.26 -32.44 -3.38
N VAL A 373 -24.49 -31.43 -2.99
CA VAL A 373 -24.21 -31.13 -1.58
C VAL A 373 -25.43 -30.48 -0.93
N GLN A 374 -25.86 -31.02 0.21
CA GLN A 374 -26.91 -30.47 1.06
C GLN A 374 -26.35 -30.19 2.47
N ILE A 375 -26.53 -28.97 2.97
CA ILE A 375 -26.25 -28.64 4.38
C ILE A 375 -27.46 -29.10 5.21
N VAL A 376 -27.21 -29.96 6.20
CA VAL A 376 -28.26 -30.57 7.04
C VAL A 376 -28.23 -30.09 8.50
N ASP A 377 -27.11 -29.57 8.97
CA ASP A 377 -26.98 -28.95 10.30
C ASP A 377 -25.93 -27.82 10.26
N ARG A 378 -26.03 -26.87 11.21
CA ARG A 378 -25.30 -25.60 11.24
C ARG A 378 -25.05 -25.14 12.68
N GLN A 379 -23.80 -24.87 13.04
CA GLN A 379 -23.46 -24.27 14.32
C GLN A 379 -22.63 -22.98 14.15
N SER A 380 -22.92 -21.97 14.96
CA SER A 380 -22.15 -20.73 15.05
C SER A 380 -21.46 -20.66 16.41
N ILE A 381 -20.14 -20.52 16.44
CA ILE A 381 -19.32 -20.57 17.65
C ILE A 381 -18.36 -19.37 17.66
N ILE A 382 -18.14 -18.78 18.84
CA ILE A 382 -17.08 -17.80 19.09
C ILE A 382 -16.15 -18.39 20.16
N ARG A 383 -14.83 -18.19 20.01
CA ARG A 383 -13.84 -18.55 21.03
C ARG A 383 -12.99 -17.33 21.38
N ASP A 384 -13.08 -16.87 22.62
CA ASP A 384 -12.31 -15.73 23.10
C ASP A 384 -10.82 -16.06 23.29
N ALA A 385 -9.97 -15.09 22.97
CA ALA A 385 -8.54 -15.13 23.23
C ALA A 385 -8.24 -14.60 24.64
N THR A 386 -8.75 -15.31 25.65
CA THR A 386 -8.57 -14.99 27.08
C THR A 386 -7.13 -15.21 27.55
N ALA A 387 -6.82 -14.83 28.79
CA ALA A 387 -5.43 -14.78 29.29
C ALA A 387 -4.81 -16.16 29.55
N ASP A 388 -5.64 -17.18 29.73
CA ASP A 388 -5.31 -18.60 29.82
C ASP A 388 -5.01 -19.24 28.44
N VAL A 389 -5.42 -18.60 27.33
CA VAL A 389 -5.08 -19.06 25.98
C VAL A 389 -3.59 -18.85 25.73
N ALA A 390 -2.87 -19.97 25.62
CA ALA A 390 -1.44 -19.99 25.37
C ALA A 390 -1.05 -19.22 24.09
N VAL A 391 0.09 -18.54 24.15
CA VAL A 391 0.60 -17.69 23.08
C VAL A 391 1.34 -18.54 22.04
N ASP A 392 1.03 -18.35 20.75
CA ASP A 392 1.79 -18.98 19.67
C ASP A 392 3.14 -18.28 19.47
N GLU A 393 4.19 -18.81 20.11
CA GLU A 393 5.48 -18.13 20.20
C GLU A 393 6.22 -17.94 18.85
N ASP A 394 5.87 -18.71 17.80
CA ASP A 394 6.34 -18.41 16.44
C ASP A 394 5.77 -17.08 15.94
N ILE A 395 4.44 -16.94 15.99
CA ILE A 395 3.69 -15.75 15.58
C ILE A 395 4.10 -14.53 16.44
N ASN A 396 4.27 -14.74 17.74
CA ASN A 396 4.62 -13.70 18.70
C ASN A 396 6.03 -13.11 18.53
N ASN A 397 7.01 -13.92 18.09
CA ASN A 397 8.41 -13.50 18.06
C ASN A 397 8.97 -13.24 16.65
N ASN A 398 8.62 -14.08 15.66
CA ASN A 398 9.41 -14.17 14.44
C ASN A 398 9.04 -13.12 13.37
N TYR A 399 7.80 -12.63 13.36
CA TYR A 399 7.26 -11.83 12.25
C TYR A 399 7.46 -10.31 12.40
N MET A 400 7.63 -9.79 13.61
CA MET A 400 7.98 -8.38 13.85
C MET A 400 9.41 -8.04 13.40
N GLY A 401 10.30 -9.03 13.30
CA GLY A 401 11.65 -8.88 12.76
C GLY A 401 12.44 -7.74 13.40
N THR A 402 13.06 -6.89 12.56
CA THR A 402 13.88 -5.76 13.01
C THR A 402 13.07 -4.63 13.67
N TRP A 403 11.76 -4.55 13.43
CA TRP A 403 10.92 -3.47 13.97
C TRP A 403 10.73 -3.57 15.48
N LYS A 404 10.73 -4.78 16.05
CA LYS A 404 10.67 -5.02 17.52
C LYS A 404 11.72 -4.18 18.26
N LYS A 405 12.95 -4.08 17.74
CA LYS A 405 14.01 -3.26 18.34
C LYS A 405 13.76 -1.76 18.22
N SER A 406 13.20 -1.29 17.10
CA SER A 406 12.86 0.13 16.89
C SER A 406 11.74 0.57 17.82
N PHE A 407 10.72 -0.27 18.02
CA PHE A 407 9.63 0.00 18.94
C PHE A 407 10.10 0.03 20.40
N VAL A 408 10.87 -0.96 20.85
CA VAL A 408 11.49 -0.98 22.18
C VAL A 408 12.26 0.31 22.45
N ALA A 409 13.12 0.72 21.51
CA ALA A 409 13.89 1.96 21.63
C ALA A 409 13.06 3.24 21.53
N THR A 410 11.79 3.16 21.10
CA THR A 410 10.87 4.30 21.04
C THR A 410 10.03 4.40 22.30
N TYR A 411 9.34 3.34 22.74
CA TYR A 411 8.50 3.40 23.94
C TYR A 411 9.32 3.58 25.24
N SER A 412 10.56 3.08 25.27
CA SER A 412 11.48 3.27 26.41
C SER A 412 12.33 4.55 26.33
N ASN A 413 12.02 5.47 25.41
CA ASN A 413 12.76 6.73 25.27
C ASN A 413 12.38 7.70 26.40
N ILE A 414 13.40 8.25 27.08
CA ILE A 414 13.22 9.24 28.15
C ILE A 414 13.18 10.63 27.50
N LEU A 415 12.02 11.30 27.58
CA LEU A 415 11.84 12.66 27.07
C LEU A 415 12.33 13.73 28.06
N GLY A 416 12.33 13.40 29.36
CA GLY A 416 12.86 14.24 30.43
C GLY A 416 12.97 13.52 31.76
N GLU A 417 13.87 14.01 32.62
CA GLU A 417 14.01 13.59 34.02
C GLU A 417 13.09 14.47 34.89
N ILE A 418 12.26 13.86 35.74
CA ILE A 418 11.35 14.55 36.66
C ILE A 418 12.09 14.77 37.98
N SER A 419 12.00 15.97 38.57
CA SER A 419 12.68 16.27 39.83
C SER A 419 12.03 15.55 41.02
N ASP A 420 12.86 15.01 41.93
CA ASP A 420 12.51 14.24 43.13
C ASP A 420 11.36 14.84 43.98
N SER A 421 11.21 16.17 43.96
CA SER A 421 10.15 16.93 44.64
C SER A 421 8.88 17.12 43.80
N SER A 422 8.61 16.25 42.82
CA SER A 422 7.45 16.36 41.93
C SER A 422 6.97 14.99 41.45
N SER A 423 5.65 14.80 41.42
CA SER A 423 5.00 13.66 40.77
C SER A 423 4.01 14.18 39.74
N TYR A 424 3.88 13.48 38.61
CA TYR A 424 3.02 13.86 37.51
C TYR A 424 1.79 12.98 37.58
N ASN A 425 0.71 13.51 38.16
CA ASN A 425 -0.58 12.84 38.24
C ASN A 425 -1.73 13.79 37.88
N ASN A 426 -2.93 13.23 37.69
CA ASN A 426 -4.15 14.00 37.43
C ASN A 426 -5.33 13.58 38.33
N TYR A 427 -5.06 13.09 39.55
CA TYR A 427 -6.07 12.51 40.45
C TYR A 427 -7.23 13.47 40.82
N PHE A 428 -6.98 14.78 40.82
CA PHE A 428 -7.98 15.83 41.11
C PHE A 428 -8.17 16.80 39.93
N ALA A 429 -7.96 16.34 38.70
CA ALA A 429 -7.98 17.12 37.46
C ALA A 429 -9.28 17.92 37.14
N THR A 430 -10.38 17.59 37.81
CA THR A 430 -11.67 18.28 37.73
C THR A 430 -11.89 19.31 38.85
N LEU A 431 -10.91 19.52 39.75
CA LEU A 431 -10.97 20.50 40.85
C LEU A 431 -9.71 21.39 40.95
N GLU A 432 -8.60 20.98 40.34
CA GLU A 432 -7.35 21.73 40.29
C GLU A 432 -6.54 21.48 39.01
N ASP A 433 -5.67 22.44 38.71
CA ASP A 433 -4.68 22.34 37.65
C ASP A 433 -3.55 21.35 37.99
N ASN A 434 -2.89 20.81 36.97
CA ASN A 434 -1.83 19.83 37.11
C ASN A 434 -0.80 19.92 35.97
N SER A 435 0.42 19.49 36.29
CA SER A 435 1.57 19.62 35.38
C SER A 435 1.45 18.81 34.08
N ILE A 436 0.58 17.80 34.03
CA ILE A 436 0.31 17.03 32.80
C ILE A 436 -0.50 17.89 31.82
N MET A 437 -1.58 18.51 32.30
CA MET A 437 -2.43 19.38 31.48
C MET A 437 -1.69 20.66 31.08
N GLN A 438 -0.99 21.30 32.02
CA GLN A 438 -0.16 22.48 31.74
C GLN A 438 0.83 22.22 30.60
N LEU A 439 1.63 21.14 30.63
CA LEU A 439 2.61 20.86 29.57
C LEU A 439 1.97 20.53 28.21
N LEU A 440 0.79 19.89 28.22
CA LEU A 440 0.01 19.64 27.02
C LEU A 440 -0.42 20.96 26.38
N ASN A 441 -0.95 21.89 27.17
CA ASN A 441 -1.40 23.19 26.70
C ASN A 441 -0.25 24.16 26.39
N ASP A 442 0.82 24.21 27.18
CA ASP A 442 2.05 24.96 26.90
C ASP A 442 2.64 24.58 25.54
N ALA A 443 2.67 23.28 25.22
CA ALA A 443 3.10 22.79 23.91
C ALA A 443 2.16 23.24 22.77
N LYS A 444 0.83 23.36 23.02
CA LYS A 444 -0.13 23.93 22.06
C LYS A 444 0.14 25.41 21.85
N MET A 445 0.30 26.19 22.93
CA MET A 445 0.58 27.62 22.89
C MET A 445 1.91 27.91 22.20
N SER A 446 2.96 27.15 22.52
CA SER A 446 4.29 27.23 21.91
C SER A 446 4.21 26.99 20.39
N ARG A 447 3.52 25.92 19.97
CA ARG A 447 3.36 25.61 18.54
C ARG A 447 2.46 26.61 17.81
N ALA A 448 1.40 27.09 18.46
CA ALA A 448 0.56 28.16 17.93
C ALA A 448 1.36 29.46 17.74
N LEU A 449 2.22 29.81 18.70
CA LEU A 449 3.10 30.97 18.65
C LEU A 449 4.14 30.87 17.52
N GLN A 450 4.70 29.67 17.27
CA GLN A 450 5.52 29.45 16.07
C GLN A 450 4.72 29.71 14.78
N ILE A 451 3.50 29.18 14.68
CA ILE A 451 2.65 29.27 13.48
C ILE A 451 2.25 30.73 13.21
N THR A 452 1.70 31.44 14.20
CA THR A 452 1.25 32.85 14.04
C THR A 452 2.41 33.82 13.85
N GLN A 453 3.64 33.49 14.27
CA GLN A 453 4.82 34.34 14.04
C GLN A 453 5.58 34.02 12.74
N THR A 454 5.28 32.91 12.04
CA THR A 454 6.08 32.47 10.87
C THR A 454 5.29 32.14 9.59
N THR A 455 4.03 31.69 9.69
CA THR A 455 3.18 31.43 8.52
C THR A 455 1.91 32.29 8.54
N GLU A 456 1.16 32.29 9.64
CA GLU A 456 -0.13 33.00 9.74
C GLU A 456 0.04 34.39 10.37
N THR A 457 0.93 35.20 9.77
CA THR A 457 1.50 36.41 10.40
C THR A 457 0.52 37.55 10.68
N GLU A 458 -0.70 37.51 10.13
CA GLU A 458 -1.76 38.46 10.48
C GLU A 458 -2.23 38.31 11.94
N TYR A 459 -2.16 37.09 12.50
CA TYR A 459 -2.58 36.79 13.87
C TYR A 459 -1.44 36.91 14.90
N ALA A 460 -0.23 37.28 14.49
CA ALA A 460 0.97 37.34 15.35
C ALA A 460 0.81 38.19 16.63
N LYS A 461 -0.09 39.19 16.59
CA LYS A 461 -0.38 40.11 17.70
C LYS A 461 -1.51 39.65 18.63
N LEU A 462 -2.33 38.69 18.24
CA LEU A 462 -3.42 38.22 19.10
C LEU A 462 -2.84 37.43 20.29
N PRO A 463 -3.47 37.48 21.48
CA PRO A 463 -3.12 36.58 22.56
C PRO A 463 -3.50 35.15 22.16
N ILE A 464 -2.75 34.19 22.70
CA ILE A 464 -2.92 32.76 22.43
C ILE A 464 -3.52 32.12 23.66
N ILE A 465 -4.47 31.23 23.41
CA ILE A 465 -5.13 30.36 24.38
C ILE A 465 -4.90 28.91 23.93
N ALA A 466 -4.71 27.98 24.85
CA ALA A 466 -4.83 26.55 24.56
C ALA A 466 -6.06 25.95 25.23
N ALA A 467 -6.62 24.91 24.63
CA ALA A 467 -7.69 24.11 25.20
C ALA A 467 -7.43 22.62 24.97
N SER A 468 -7.58 21.81 26.01
CA SER A 468 -7.40 20.36 25.99
C SER A 468 -8.34 19.69 26.97
N SER A 469 -8.88 18.53 26.59
CA SER A 469 -9.55 17.60 27.50
C SER A 469 -8.65 16.41 27.85
N TYR A 470 -8.99 15.71 28.93
CA TYR A 470 -8.33 14.48 29.35
C TYR A 470 -8.78 13.29 28.51
N ILE A 471 -8.00 12.21 28.57
CA ILE A 471 -8.31 10.89 27.97
C ILE A 471 -8.46 9.82 29.05
N LYS A 472 -7.72 10.00 30.14
CA LYS A 472 -7.75 9.22 31.36
C LYS A 472 -8.07 10.19 32.50
N CYS A 473 -9.24 10.08 33.11
CA CYS A 473 -9.60 10.92 34.27
C CYS A 473 -10.54 10.20 35.26
N GLY A 474 -10.42 8.87 35.35
CA GLY A 474 -11.23 8.03 36.23
C GLY A 474 -12.64 7.80 35.73
N SER A 475 -12.86 7.74 34.41
CA SER A 475 -14.17 7.40 33.86
C SER A 475 -14.42 5.89 33.88
N ASP A 476 -13.39 5.08 33.61
CA ASP A 476 -13.45 3.60 33.62
C ASP A 476 -13.04 2.99 34.99
N ASP A 477 -11.75 2.96 35.33
CA ASP A 477 -11.16 2.30 36.53
C ASP A 477 -10.02 3.13 37.19
N ASP A 478 -9.32 2.57 38.20
CA ASP A 478 -8.09 3.12 38.81
C ASP A 478 -7.00 3.43 37.76
N LYS A 479 -6.87 2.56 36.76
CA LYS A 479 -5.90 2.67 35.65
C LYS A 479 -6.35 3.69 34.61
N ASP A 480 -7.54 4.26 34.77
CA ASP A 480 -8.00 5.46 34.05
C ASP A 480 -7.54 6.77 34.67
N PHE A 481 -6.54 6.75 35.53
CA PHE A 481 -5.75 7.95 35.85
C PHE A 481 -4.38 7.90 35.18
N VAL A 482 -3.74 9.07 35.07
CA VAL A 482 -2.34 9.20 34.69
C VAL A 482 -1.55 9.47 35.98
N SER A 483 -0.52 8.66 36.24
CA SER A 483 0.40 8.86 37.37
C SER A 483 1.78 8.32 37.03
N PHE A 484 2.83 9.13 37.18
CA PHE A 484 4.23 8.72 37.06
C PHE A 484 5.20 9.69 37.78
N SER A 485 6.43 9.22 38.01
CA SER A 485 7.53 9.97 38.62
C SER A 485 8.87 9.54 37.99
N ASP A 486 9.99 10.11 38.45
CA ASP A 486 11.38 9.91 37.99
C ASP A 486 11.67 10.33 36.53
N TYR A 487 10.88 9.86 35.56
CA TYR A 487 11.10 10.10 34.13
C TYR A 487 9.78 10.28 33.38
N PHE A 488 9.78 11.18 32.41
CA PHE A 488 8.71 11.26 31.40
C PHE A 488 9.09 10.37 30.22
N LEU A 489 8.47 9.19 30.09
CA LEU A 489 8.70 8.27 28.97
C LEU A 489 7.85 8.65 27.74
N GLU A 490 8.36 8.34 26.54
CA GLU A 490 7.63 8.54 25.28
C GLU A 490 6.36 7.69 25.19
N SER A 491 6.32 6.53 25.86
CA SER A 491 5.11 5.73 26.04
C SER A 491 3.99 6.51 26.73
N TYR A 492 4.28 7.31 27.77
CA TYR A 492 3.25 8.04 28.54
C TYR A 492 2.47 9.07 27.71
N LEU A 493 2.97 9.46 26.53
CA LEU A 493 2.20 10.24 25.56
C LEU A 493 0.91 9.53 25.11
N SER A 494 0.79 8.19 25.28
CA SER A 494 -0.44 7.44 25.03
C SER A 494 -1.58 7.80 25.97
N ASN A 495 -1.25 7.98 27.25
CA ASN A 495 -2.21 8.20 28.33
C ASN A 495 -2.67 9.67 28.37
N ILE A 496 -1.85 10.56 27.81
CA ILE A 496 -2.05 12.02 27.81
C ILE A 496 -2.66 12.51 26.48
N GLN A 497 -2.48 11.79 25.38
CA GLN A 497 -3.02 12.22 24.08
C GLN A 497 -3.33 11.09 23.09
N ILE A 498 -4.37 11.26 22.26
CA ILE A 498 -4.73 10.28 21.22
C ILE A 498 -3.69 10.36 20.09
N TYR A 499 -3.16 9.21 19.66
CA TYR A 499 -2.14 9.11 18.59
C TYR A 499 -2.53 9.80 17.27
N LYS A 500 -3.83 9.83 16.98
CA LYS A 500 -4.40 10.12 15.65
C LYS A 500 -4.92 11.56 15.51
N THR A 501 -4.70 12.43 16.51
CA THR A 501 -5.08 13.86 16.48
C THR A 501 -3.95 14.74 15.94
N GLY A 502 -4.32 15.90 15.40
CA GLY A 502 -3.41 16.96 14.96
C GLY A 502 -3.85 18.32 15.50
N ILE A 503 -2.97 19.33 15.43
CA ILE A 503 -3.24 20.67 15.96
C ILE A 503 -4.09 21.52 14.99
N TYR A 504 -5.05 22.24 15.55
CA TYR A 504 -5.89 23.22 14.88
C TYR A 504 -5.84 24.56 15.61
N LEU A 505 -5.84 25.66 14.85
CA LEU A 505 -5.94 27.01 15.38
C LEU A 505 -7.21 27.66 14.83
N TYR A 506 -7.99 28.29 15.70
CA TYR A 506 -9.19 29.04 15.35
C TYR A 506 -9.10 30.46 15.91
N LYS A 507 -9.71 31.43 15.23
CA LYS A 507 -10.03 32.71 15.87
C LYS A 507 -11.27 32.51 16.73
N ILE A 508 -11.26 33.05 17.93
CA ILE A 508 -12.39 33.02 18.87
C ILE A 508 -12.59 34.40 19.50
N THR A 509 -13.83 34.77 19.81
CA THR A 509 -14.12 35.97 20.63
C THR A 509 -14.22 35.64 22.11
N GLY A 510 -14.08 36.63 23.01
CA GLY A 510 -14.31 36.45 24.44
C GLY A 510 -15.69 35.86 24.75
N LYS A 511 -16.73 36.25 24.00
CA LYS A 511 -18.07 35.64 24.09
C LYS A 511 -18.05 34.14 23.77
N GLN A 512 -17.46 33.77 22.63
CA GLN A 512 -17.41 32.37 22.17
C GLN A 512 -16.56 31.50 23.10
N LEU A 513 -15.52 32.07 23.70
CA LEU A 513 -14.73 31.42 24.75
C LEU A 513 -15.56 31.19 26.02
N ARG A 514 -16.29 32.22 26.48
CA ARG A 514 -17.16 32.14 27.66
C ARG A 514 -18.24 31.07 27.50
N GLU A 515 -18.98 31.04 26.38
CA GLU A 515 -20.01 30.03 26.14
C GLU A 515 -19.44 28.59 26.07
N TRP A 516 -18.19 28.39 25.62
CA TRP A 516 -17.52 27.09 25.70
C TRP A 516 -17.09 26.73 27.13
N MET A 517 -16.56 27.69 27.89
CA MET A 517 -16.26 27.48 29.31
C MET A 517 -17.52 27.21 30.13
N GLU A 518 -18.67 27.83 29.82
CA GLU A 518 -19.98 27.56 30.43
C GLU A 518 -20.47 26.12 30.16
N TRP A 519 -20.17 25.55 28.99
CA TRP A 519 -20.43 24.13 28.74
C TRP A 519 -19.55 23.23 29.60
N CYS A 520 -18.26 23.52 29.72
CA CYS A 520 -17.36 22.78 30.62
C CYS A 520 -17.77 22.94 32.10
N ALA A 521 -18.29 24.10 32.48
CA ALA A 521 -18.86 24.37 33.80
C ALA A 521 -20.20 23.67 34.06
N SER A 522 -20.86 23.08 33.06
CA SER A 522 -22.01 22.20 33.30
C SER A 522 -21.61 20.85 33.91
N ALA A 523 -20.31 20.51 33.92
CA ALA A 523 -19.81 19.28 34.51
C ALA A 523 -20.14 19.09 35.99
N TYR A 524 -20.36 20.19 36.74
CA TYR A 524 -20.64 20.15 38.17
C TYR A 524 -22.13 20.15 38.50
N ALA A 525 -22.51 19.52 39.61
CA ALA A 525 -23.82 19.68 40.24
C ALA A 525 -24.05 21.14 40.68
N THR A 526 -25.29 21.55 40.93
CA THR A 526 -25.57 22.83 41.58
C THR A 526 -25.40 22.67 43.08
N THR A 527 -24.40 23.34 43.65
CA THR A 527 -24.11 23.28 45.08
C THR A 527 -24.99 24.24 45.86
N VAL A 528 -25.49 23.81 47.01
CA VAL A 528 -26.30 24.61 47.93
C VAL A 528 -25.70 24.55 49.33
N THR A 529 -25.87 25.61 50.12
CA THR A 529 -25.47 25.66 51.54
C THR A 529 -26.21 24.59 52.33
N ASN A 530 -25.51 23.52 52.70
CA ASN A 530 -25.96 22.38 53.48
C ASN A 530 -24.73 21.61 53.99
N SER A 531 -24.82 21.05 55.20
CA SER A 531 -23.89 20.01 55.65
C SER A 531 -24.00 18.76 54.76
N ALA A 532 -22.91 18.00 54.62
CA ALA A 532 -22.93 16.76 53.85
C ALA A 532 -24.02 15.79 54.37
N PRO A 533 -24.74 15.08 53.47
CA PRO A 533 -25.59 13.97 53.89
C PRO A 533 -24.71 12.82 54.40
N GLU A 534 -25.09 12.20 55.52
CA GLU A 534 -24.46 10.95 55.99
C GLU A 534 -24.79 9.80 55.01
N MET A 535 -23.95 9.62 54.00
CA MET A 535 -24.05 8.55 53.01
C MET A 535 -23.03 7.46 53.27
N LYS A 536 -23.42 6.20 53.05
CA LYS A 536 -22.49 5.07 53.08
C LYS A 536 -21.81 4.92 51.72
N LEU A 537 -20.63 4.30 51.71
CA LEU A 537 -19.90 4.01 50.47
C LEU A 537 -20.75 3.23 49.45
N SER A 538 -21.63 2.32 49.90
CA SER A 538 -22.61 1.61 49.07
C SER A 538 -23.57 2.53 48.31
N ASP A 539 -23.90 3.65 48.93
CA ASP A 539 -24.90 4.60 48.44
C ASP A 539 -24.22 5.62 47.51
N ILE A 540 -22.94 5.92 47.76
CA ILE A 540 -22.12 6.80 46.91
C ILE A 540 -21.69 6.08 45.63
N ALA A 541 -21.16 4.86 45.73
CA ALA A 541 -20.70 4.07 44.57
C ALA A 541 -21.85 3.69 43.61
N SER A 542 -23.11 3.82 44.03
CA SER A 542 -24.29 3.51 43.22
C SER A 542 -25.08 4.74 42.75
N CYS A 543 -24.76 5.97 43.19
CA CYS A 543 -25.67 7.12 43.07
C CYS A 543 -25.04 8.40 42.48
N SER A 544 -25.92 9.29 42.02
CA SER A 544 -25.62 10.49 41.24
C SER A 544 -25.45 11.76 42.09
N GLN A 545 -24.69 11.70 43.19
CA GLN A 545 -24.54 12.82 44.16
C GLN A 545 -23.09 13.21 44.48
N THR A 546 -22.16 13.01 43.54
CA THR A 546 -20.84 13.68 43.55
C THR A 546 -20.94 15.12 43.04
N LEU A 547 -19.92 15.94 43.33
CA LEU A 547 -19.81 17.31 42.80
C LEU A 547 -19.74 17.33 41.27
N LEU A 548 -19.12 16.32 40.65
CA LEU A 548 -19.21 16.09 39.21
C LEU A 548 -20.55 15.38 38.90
N GLN A 549 -21.28 15.79 37.86
CA GLN A 549 -22.56 15.17 37.48
C GLN A 549 -22.36 13.74 36.93
N LYS A 550 -23.43 12.95 36.90
CA LYS A 550 -23.37 11.52 36.52
C LYS A 550 -22.73 11.28 35.15
N ASP A 551 -23.22 11.96 34.12
CA ASP A 551 -22.78 11.70 32.74
C ASP A 551 -21.33 12.16 32.53
N TRP A 552 -20.93 13.25 33.20
CA TRP A 552 -19.57 13.76 33.24
C TRP A 552 -18.59 12.91 34.06
N ASN A 553 -19.06 12.10 35.02
CA ASN A 553 -18.23 11.03 35.62
C ASN A 553 -18.00 9.89 34.63
N ALA A 554 -19.02 9.54 33.85
CA ALA A 554 -18.96 8.43 32.89
C ALA A 554 -18.15 8.77 31.62
N ASP A 555 -18.08 10.05 31.22
CA ASP A 555 -17.25 10.52 30.11
C ASP A 555 -16.75 11.96 30.38
N THR A 556 -15.44 12.08 30.61
CA THR A 556 -14.74 13.36 30.84
C THR A 556 -14.16 13.97 29.55
N SER A 557 -14.34 13.33 28.37
CA SER A 557 -13.68 13.75 27.12
C SER A 557 -14.13 15.11 26.58
N ASN A 558 -15.30 15.60 27.01
CA ASN A 558 -15.83 16.93 26.72
C ASN A 558 -15.38 18.01 27.73
N PHE A 559 -14.66 17.66 28.81
CA PHE A 559 -14.24 18.62 29.83
C PHE A 559 -12.89 19.24 29.43
N TYR A 560 -12.91 20.52 29.02
CA TYR A 560 -11.71 21.23 28.57
C TYR A 560 -11.13 22.12 29.69
N VAL A 561 -9.82 21.98 29.90
CA VAL A 561 -9.01 22.95 30.66
C VAL A 561 -8.40 23.95 29.68
N PHE A 562 -8.48 25.23 30.03
CA PHE A 562 -8.04 26.35 29.20
C PHE A 562 -6.82 27.04 29.79
N ASP A 563 -5.91 27.47 28.91
CA ASP A 563 -4.59 27.98 29.29
C ASP A 563 -4.27 29.30 28.58
N GLY A 564 -3.56 30.19 29.25
CA GLY A 564 -3.35 31.56 28.76
C GLY A 564 -4.55 32.52 28.99
N VAL A 565 -5.44 32.15 29.90
CA VAL A 565 -6.53 32.93 30.50
C VAL A 565 -6.73 32.43 31.91
N GLU A 566 -7.31 33.23 32.80
CA GLU A 566 -7.60 32.84 34.17
C GLU A 566 -9.13 32.87 34.40
N TYR A 567 -9.70 31.91 35.13
CA TYR A 567 -11.16 31.80 35.24
C TYR A 567 -11.66 31.15 36.55
N THR A 568 -12.88 31.51 36.96
CA THR A 568 -13.54 30.95 38.13
C THR A 568 -14.89 30.33 37.73
N ILE A 569 -15.09 29.08 38.14
CA ILE A 569 -16.36 28.36 37.99
C ILE A 569 -17.09 28.42 39.33
N ASP A 570 -18.22 29.14 39.40
CA ASP A 570 -19.09 29.19 40.58
C ASP A 570 -20.26 28.21 40.41
N THR A 571 -20.32 27.18 41.25
CA THR A 571 -21.33 26.11 41.16
C THR A 571 -22.60 26.40 41.98
N SER A 572 -22.71 27.56 42.62
CA SER A 572 -23.91 27.95 43.41
C SER A 572 -25.14 28.26 42.56
N VAL A 573 -24.97 28.45 41.25
CA VAL A 573 -26.05 28.64 40.28
C VAL A 573 -26.24 27.42 39.38
N SER A 574 -27.44 27.28 38.80
CA SER A 574 -27.75 26.24 37.81
C SER A 574 -26.75 26.22 36.67
N PRO A 575 -26.49 25.05 36.04
CA PRO A 575 -25.70 24.99 34.82
C PRO A 575 -26.44 25.65 33.64
N ARG A 576 -25.67 26.27 32.74
CA ARG A 576 -26.18 26.91 31.52
C ARG A 576 -26.51 25.89 30.43
N TYR A 577 -25.74 24.80 30.38
CA TYR A 577 -25.79 23.73 29.38
C TYR A 577 -26.03 22.35 30.03
N ASN A 578 -26.43 21.34 29.25
CA ASN A 578 -26.39 19.92 29.64
C ASN A 578 -25.03 19.26 29.26
N TYR A 579 -24.95 17.92 29.32
CA TYR A 579 -23.80 17.15 28.83
C TYR A 579 -23.60 17.31 27.31
N ASP A 580 -24.65 17.16 26.52
CA ASP A 580 -24.61 17.17 25.04
C ASP A 580 -24.30 18.56 24.42
N GLY A 581 -24.40 19.64 25.20
CA GLY A 581 -24.17 21.02 24.76
C GLY A 581 -25.45 21.78 24.37
N ASP A 582 -26.63 21.25 24.70
CA ASP A 582 -27.89 22.00 24.64
C ASP A 582 -27.96 23.03 25.77
N LYS A 583 -28.41 24.24 25.45
CA LYS A 583 -28.61 25.30 26.45
C LYS A 583 -29.91 25.07 27.23
N ILE A 584 -29.80 24.91 28.54
CA ILE A 584 -30.92 24.60 29.45
C ILE A 584 -31.27 25.75 30.41
N SER A 585 -30.41 26.76 30.55
CA SER A 585 -30.73 27.99 31.29
C SER A 585 -29.93 29.20 30.81
N ASP A 586 -30.26 30.39 31.32
CA ASP A 586 -29.56 31.65 31.03
C ASP A 586 -28.53 32.06 32.11
N SER A 587 -28.27 31.20 33.10
CA SER A 587 -27.25 31.44 34.13
C SER A 587 -25.84 31.55 33.54
N GLN A 588 -24.91 32.04 34.37
CA GLN A 588 -23.48 32.05 34.07
C GLN A 588 -22.73 31.50 35.28
N ARG A 589 -22.00 30.40 35.10
CA ARG A 589 -21.08 29.83 36.09
C ARG A 589 -19.67 30.37 35.94
N ILE A 590 -19.30 30.92 34.79
CA ILE A 590 -18.02 31.58 34.56
C ILE A 590 -18.10 33.00 35.13
N SER A 591 -18.04 33.05 36.47
CA SER A 591 -18.22 34.26 37.29
C SER A 591 -17.07 35.25 37.15
N SER A 592 -15.90 34.77 36.71
CA SER A 592 -14.76 35.59 36.30
C SER A 592 -14.03 34.92 35.14
N ILE A 593 -13.58 35.74 34.19
CA ILE A 593 -12.61 35.36 33.16
C ILE A 593 -11.70 36.57 32.89
N THR A 594 -10.40 36.39 33.11
CA THR A 594 -9.38 37.42 32.93
C THR A 594 -8.25 36.93 32.03
N ARG A 595 -7.41 37.86 31.59
CA ARG A 595 -6.06 37.58 31.12
C ARG A 595 -5.09 38.58 31.75
N ASN A 596 -4.01 38.12 32.37
CA ASN A 596 -3.07 38.98 33.07
C ASN A 596 -3.76 39.87 34.13
N GLY A 597 -4.78 39.34 34.81
CA GLY A 597 -5.61 40.08 35.78
C GLY A 597 -6.57 41.13 35.18
N VAL A 598 -6.67 41.23 33.85
CA VAL A 598 -7.61 42.14 33.16
C VAL A 598 -8.80 41.35 32.64
N GLU A 599 -10.04 41.81 32.90
CA GLU A 599 -11.27 41.14 32.46
C GLU A 599 -11.35 40.99 30.93
N ILE A 600 -11.82 39.83 30.46
CA ILE A 600 -12.05 39.56 29.04
C ILE A 600 -13.47 39.95 28.65
N THR A 601 -13.59 40.89 27.71
CA THR A 601 -14.88 41.35 27.18
C THR A 601 -15.39 40.43 26.06
N ASP A 602 -16.69 40.45 25.80
CA ASP A 602 -17.34 39.64 24.75
C ASP A 602 -16.75 39.85 23.34
N THR A 603 -16.14 41.02 23.09
CA THR A 603 -15.60 41.46 21.79
C THR A 603 -14.08 41.30 21.65
N ASP A 604 -13.35 40.97 22.72
CA ASP A 604 -11.92 40.64 22.63
C ASP A 604 -11.69 39.41 21.72
N THR A 605 -10.51 39.32 21.10
CA THR A 605 -10.24 38.24 20.13
C THR A 605 -8.89 37.56 20.34
N PHE A 606 -8.92 36.24 20.22
CA PHE A 606 -7.83 35.34 20.58
C PHE A 606 -7.56 34.32 19.46
N VAL A 607 -6.38 33.72 19.48
CA VAL A 607 -6.11 32.47 18.76
C VAL A 607 -6.21 31.32 19.76
N ILE A 608 -7.20 30.44 19.58
CA ILE A 608 -7.34 29.24 20.40
C ILE A 608 -6.73 28.04 19.69
N ALA A 609 -5.82 27.36 20.39
CA ALA A 609 -5.09 26.18 19.93
C ALA A 609 -5.68 24.94 20.58
N THR A 610 -6.17 24.00 19.77
CA THR A 610 -6.87 22.81 20.27
C THR A 610 -6.75 21.63 19.29
N ASN A 611 -7.40 20.52 19.62
CA ASN A 611 -7.61 19.38 18.72
C ASN A 611 -8.63 19.80 17.62
N LYS A 612 -9.07 18.88 16.75
CA LYS A 612 -10.17 19.21 15.83
C LYS A 612 -11.48 19.31 16.62
N LEU A 613 -12.14 20.47 16.59
CA LEU A 613 -13.50 20.63 17.12
C LEU A 613 -14.50 19.73 16.36
N SER A 614 -15.53 19.23 17.06
CA SER A 614 -16.56 18.39 16.43
C SER A 614 -17.51 19.22 15.57
N GLU A 615 -17.78 18.74 14.36
CA GLU A 615 -18.78 19.31 13.44
C GLU A 615 -20.23 18.91 13.83
N SER A 616 -20.41 18.10 14.90
CA SER A 616 -21.72 17.71 15.43
C SER A 616 -22.26 18.61 16.54
N SER A 617 -21.41 19.44 17.16
CA SER A 617 -21.82 20.33 18.26
C SER A 617 -22.13 21.73 17.72
N SER A 618 -23.36 22.20 17.99
CA SER A 618 -23.86 23.53 17.63
C SER A 618 -22.98 24.65 18.22
N LEU A 619 -22.47 24.44 19.44
CA LEU A 619 -21.57 25.34 20.15
C LEU A 619 -20.31 25.71 19.35
N PHE A 620 -19.82 24.80 18.51
CA PHE A 620 -18.60 24.98 17.73
C PHE A 620 -18.83 25.46 16.30
N GLU A 621 -20.07 25.57 15.81
CA GLU A 621 -20.36 25.80 14.39
C GLU A 621 -19.69 27.09 13.87
N ASP A 622 -19.80 28.19 14.63
CA ASP A 622 -19.19 29.49 14.28
C ASP A 622 -17.69 29.59 14.58
N ILE A 623 -17.16 28.77 15.50
CA ILE A 623 -15.71 28.69 15.75
C ILE A 623 -15.03 27.92 14.62
N ILE A 624 -15.66 26.83 14.13
CA ILE A 624 -15.16 26.02 13.01
C ILE A 624 -15.07 26.83 11.71
N LYS A 625 -16.01 27.75 11.47
CA LYS A 625 -15.97 28.73 10.35
C LYS A 625 -14.77 29.68 10.44
N GLN A 626 -14.24 29.94 11.64
CA GLN A 626 -13.12 30.84 11.93
C GLN A 626 -11.75 30.14 12.01
N LYS A 627 -11.60 28.96 11.40
CA LYS A 627 -10.34 28.20 11.39
C LYS A 627 -9.21 28.96 10.68
N ILE A 628 -8.16 29.28 11.44
CA ILE A 628 -6.89 29.86 10.98
C ILE A 628 -6.00 28.76 10.35
N TYR A 629 -5.80 27.66 11.07
CA TYR A 629 -4.85 26.61 10.70
C TYR A 629 -5.38 25.22 11.07
N GLY A 630 -4.95 24.19 10.35
CA GLY A 630 -5.27 22.80 10.69
C GLY A 630 -4.32 21.83 9.98
N ALA A 631 -3.59 21.04 10.76
CA ALA A 631 -2.57 20.12 10.23
C ALA A 631 -2.85 18.67 10.66
N PRO A 632 -3.82 17.96 10.05
CA PRO A 632 -4.14 16.57 10.41
C PRO A 632 -2.98 15.59 10.19
N ASN A 633 -2.00 15.96 9.35
CA ASN A 633 -0.80 15.16 9.09
C ASN A 633 0.36 15.43 10.08
N ILE A 634 0.24 16.40 10.99
CA ILE A 634 1.22 16.66 12.05
C ILE A 634 0.61 16.16 13.35
N ARG A 635 1.02 14.96 13.79
CA ARG A 635 0.52 14.35 15.02
C ARG A 635 0.77 15.27 16.22
N TRP A 636 -0.27 15.42 17.03
CA TRP A 636 -0.23 16.27 18.21
C TRP A 636 0.75 15.73 19.28
N ARG A 637 0.81 14.40 19.50
CA ARG A 637 1.85 13.76 20.33
C ARG A 637 3.29 14.12 19.93
N THR A 638 3.58 14.27 18.63
CA THR A 638 4.93 14.62 18.16
C THR A 638 5.30 16.06 18.51
N ILE A 639 4.32 16.96 18.59
CA ILE A 639 4.57 18.34 19.03
C ILE A 639 4.85 18.37 20.54
N LEU A 640 4.06 17.65 21.35
CA LEU A 640 4.32 17.50 22.79
C LEU A 640 5.69 16.86 23.05
N LYS A 641 6.03 15.77 22.34
CA LYS A 641 7.37 15.14 22.40
C LYS A 641 8.49 16.16 22.19
N ASN A 642 8.46 16.87 21.06
CA ASN A 642 9.51 17.82 20.72
C ASN A 642 9.61 18.98 21.74
N TYR A 643 8.49 19.38 22.33
CA TYR A 643 8.46 20.39 23.40
C TYR A 643 9.13 19.87 24.68
N LEU A 644 8.77 18.66 25.13
CA LEU A 644 9.38 17.99 26.29
C LEU A 644 10.89 17.79 26.12
N GLU A 645 11.33 17.32 24.95
CA GLU A 645 12.75 17.17 24.61
C GLU A 645 13.50 18.52 24.59
N ALA A 646 12.84 19.62 24.19
CA ALA A 646 13.44 20.95 24.14
C ALA A 646 13.62 21.59 25.52
N ILE A 647 12.66 21.43 26.44
CA ILE A 647 12.79 21.93 27.82
C ILE A 647 13.76 21.06 28.64
N SER A 648 13.70 19.73 28.49
CA SER A 648 14.53 18.78 29.24
C SER A 648 16.02 18.84 28.90
N GLN A 649 16.39 19.35 27.71
CA GLN A 649 17.77 19.70 27.38
C GLN A 649 18.38 20.80 28.29
N ASN A 650 17.57 21.49 29.10
CA ASN A 650 18.00 22.67 29.85
C ASN A 650 17.68 22.61 31.35
N THR A 651 16.66 21.86 31.77
CA THR A 651 16.25 21.67 33.17
C THR A 651 15.59 20.31 33.38
N THR A 652 15.56 19.81 34.61
CA THR A 652 14.63 18.75 35.03
C THR A 652 13.19 19.27 34.97
N LEU A 653 12.25 18.37 34.76
CA LEU A 653 10.80 18.62 34.77
C LEU A 653 10.32 18.69 36.23
N GLY A 654 9.91 19.87 36.70
CA GLY A 654 9.29 20.05 38.01
C GLY A 654 7.78 20.18 37.92
N TYR A 655 7.12 20.54 39.02
CA TYR A 655 5.77 21.09 38.98
C TYR A 655 5.75 22.39 38.17
N VAL A 656 4.81 22.52 37.23
CA VAL A 656 4.75 23.66 36.29
C VAL A 656 3.39 24.33 36.17
N ALA A 657 2.32 23.73 36.71
CA ALA A 657 0.98 24.29 36.73
C ALA A 657 0.97 25.71 37.32
N ASP A 658 0.34 26.66 36.61
CA ASP A 658 0.17 28.04 37.05
C ASP A 658 -1.13 28.25 37.86
N ASN A 659 -1.97 27.22 37.98
CA ASN A 659 -3.21 27.24 38.76
C ASN A 659 -4.16 28.39 38.36
N ASN A 660 -4.18 28.79 37.08
CA ASN A 660 -5.03 29.83 36.51
C ASN A 660 -6.55 29.64 36.70
N TRP A 661 -7.02 28.46 37.08
CA TRP A 661 -8.45 28.17 37.21
C TRP A 661 -8.85 27.53 38.56
N GLN A 662 -10.09 27.77 38.94
CA GLN A 662 -10.64 27.27 40.22
C GLN A 662 -12.15 26.98 40.13
N VAL A 663 -12.60 26.05 40.97
CA VAL A 663 -14.02 25.79 41.26
C VAL A 663 -14.34 26.35 42.63
N LYS A 664 -15.43 27.12 42.71
CA LYS A 664 -15.99 27.68 43.94
C LYS A 664 -17.38 27.06 44.16
N THR A 665 -17.61 26.51 45.35
CA THR A 665 -18.91 25.96 45.75
C THR A 665 -19.74 26.98 46.52
N ALA A 666 -20.98 26.63 46.87
CA ALA A 666 -21.78 27.45 47.77
C ALA A 666 -21.11 27.57 49.17
N PRO A 667 -21.29 28.69 49.89
CA PRO A 667 -20.77 28.84 51.24
C PRO A 667 -21.25 27.72 52.16
N GLU A 668 -20.36 27.24 53.04
CA GLU A 668 -20.65 26.17 54.02
C GLU A 668 -21.20 24.86 53.39
N SER A 669 -20.94 24.62 52.09
CA SER A 669 -21.33 23.38 51.41
C SER A 669 -20.18 22.38 51.36
N THR A 670 -20.39 21.22 51.97
CA THR A 670 -19.50 20.05 51.83
C THR A 670 -19.99 19.19 50.67
N GLN A 671 -19.08 18.70 49.82
CA GLN A 671 -19.39 17.97 48.59
C GLN A 671 -18.59 16.67 48.52
N ILE A 672 -19.00 15.72 47.66
CA ILE A 672 -18.29 14.44 47.48
C ILE A 672 -17.54 14.43 46.14
N VAL A 673 -16.27 14.01 46.12
CA VAL A 673 -15.50 13.76 44.88
C VAL A 673 -15.02 12.32 44.80
N LYS A 674 -15.04 11.75 43.58
CA LYS A 674 -14.43 10.48 43.20
C LYS A 674 -13.01 10.73 42.67
N SER A 675 -12.04 9.94 43.12
CA SER A 675 -10.65 9.94 42.61
C SER A 675 -10.10 8.52 42.56
N SER A 676 -8.86 8.33 42.11
CA SER A 676 -8.16 7.03 42.10
C SER A 676 -8.01 6.49 43.53
N SER A 677 -8.02 5.16 43.70
CA SER A 677 -7.63 4.50 44.96
C SER A 677 -6.20 4.88 45.40
N ASP A 678 -5.27 5.15 44.48
CA ASP A 678 -3.89 5.63 44.78
C ASP A 678 -3.80 7.08 45.31
N SER A 679 -4.92 7.83 45.39
CA SER A 679 -4.91 9.27 45.64
C SER A 679 -4.65 9.70 47.10
N GLU A 680 -4.78 8.80 48.09
CA GLU A 680 -4.79 9.11 49.54
C GLU A 680 -3.59 9.98 49.99
N LYS A 681 -2.39 9.65 49.51
CA LYS A 681 -1.16 10.39 49.85
C LYS A 681 -1.18 11.83 49.32
N LEU A 682 -1.86 12.11 48.22
CA LEU A 682 -2.04 13.47 47.69
C LEU A 682 -3.23 14.16 48.35
N ALA A 683 -4.28 13.42 48.69
CA ALA A 683 -5.47 13.93 49.37
C ALA A 683 -5.12 14.52 50.74
N SER A 684 -4.32 13.79 51.54
CA SER A 684 -3.84 14.21 52.86
C SER A 684 -2.91 15.43 52.87
N GLN A 685 -2.60 16.03 51.71
CA GLN A 685 -1.79 17.25 51.57
C GLN A 685 -2.64 18.49 51.21
N LYS A 686 -3.98 18.39 51.22
CA LYS A 686 -4.89 19.42 50.70
C LYS A 686 -5.97 19.79 51.72
N GLU A 687 -5.89 21.01 52.25
CA GLU A 687 -6.79 21.52 53.30
C GLU A 687 -8.27 21.66 52.87
N TRP A 688 -8.54 21.59 51.55
CA TRP A 688 -9.89 21.54 50.99
C TRP A 688 -10.51 20.14 50.93
N ILE A 689 -9.75 19.09 51.27
CA ILE A 689 -10.25 17.73 51.50
C ILE A 689 -10.41 17.57 53.01
N THR A 690 -11.65 17.37 53.47
CA THR A 690 -11.94 17.36 54.92
C THR A 690 -11.75 15.98 55.54
N ASP A 691 -12.16 14.94 54.81
CA ASP A 691 -12.17 13.55 55.28
C ASP A 691 -12.37 12.57 54.11
N MET A 692 -11.92 11.33 54.31
CA MET A 692 -12.09 10.23 53.36
C MET A 692 -13.30 9.37 53.78
N ILE A 693 -14.26 9.20 52.89
CA ILE A 693 -15.50 8.47 53.15
C ILE A 693 -15.28 6.96 52.99
N GLY A 694 -14.40 6.58 52.06
CA GLY A 694 -14.00 5.19 51.83
C GLY A 694 -13.37 4.99 50.46
N GLN A 695 -13.01 3.74 50.15
CA GLN A 695 -12.51 3.31 48.85
C GLN A 695 -12.94 1.87 48.56
N ASP A 696 -13.00 1.54 47.28
CA ASP A 696 -13.07 0.16 46.78
C ASP A 696 -11.70 -0.23 46.15
N SER A 697 -11.67 -1.09 45.13
CA SER A 697 -10.42 -1.42 44.43
C SER A 697 -9.98 -0.32 43.46
N ASP A 698 -10.94 0.44 42.92
CA ASP A 698 -10.76 1.24 41.72
C ASP A 698 -10.77 2.75 42.08
N PHE A 699 -11.59 3.14 43.05
CA PHE A 699 -11.82 4.54 43.42
C PHE A 699 -11.77 4.81 44.93
N ALA A 700 -11.33 6.02 45.27
CA ALA A 700 -11.43 6.63 46.59
C ALA A 700 -12.42 7.80 46.55
N TYR A 701 -13.18 7.97 47.64
CA TYR A 701 -14.23 8.97 47.78
C TYR A 701 -13.97 9.89 48.98
N TYR A 702 -14.01 11.20 48.75
CA TYR A 702 -13.65 12.22 49.73
C TYR A 702 -14.74 13.27 49.90
N ASN A 703 -14.93 13.70 51.15
CA ASN A 703 -15.64 14.95 51.46
C ASN A 703 -14.70 16.14 51.24
N ILE A 704 -15.22 17.18 50.59
CA ILE A 704 -14.47 18.36 50.20
C ILE A 704 -15.23 19.66 50.48
N ASP A 705 -14.47 20.72 50.75
CA ASP A 705 -14.96 22.09 50.88
C ASP A 705 -14.01 23.02 50.11
N MET A 706 -14.40 23.34 48.88
CA MET A 706 -13.57 24.16 47.98
C MET A 706 -13.37 25.59 48.49
N ASN A 707 -14.16 26.07 49.47
CA ASN A 707 -13.96 27.38 50.08
C ASN A 707 -12.73 27.41 51.02
N LYS A 708 -12.20 26.25 51.42
CA LYS A 708 -10.93 26.11 52.16
C LYS A 708 -9.71 26.00 51.25
N LYS A 709 -9.87 25.94 49.93
CA LYS A 709 -8.74 25.90 48.99
C LYS A 709 -8.06 27.27 49.01
N ASP A 710 -6.77 27.32 49.30
CA ASP A 710 -6.02 28.57 49.14
C ASP A 710 -6.04 29.01 47.67
N THR A 711 -6.35 30.28 47.46
CA THR A 711 -6.45 30.94 46.14
C THR A 711 -5.40 32.04 45.98
N THR A 712 -4.54 32.22 47.00
CA THR A 712 -3.44 33.18 47.01
C THR A 712 -2.41 32.84 45.94
N ASP A 713 -2.04 33.82 45.12
CA ASP A 713 -1.05 33.59 44.08
C ASP A 713 0.37 33.55 44.66
N THR A 714 0.93 32.35 44.67
CA THR A 714 2.32 32.04 45.05
C THR A 714 3.10 31.45 43.87
N THR A 715 2.49 31.41 42.68
CA THR A 715 3.06 30.84 41.45
C THR A 715 3.78 31.91 40.63
N GLY A 716 4.89 31.54 40.01
CA GLY A 716 5.59 32.42 39.06
C GLY A 716 4.96 32.34 37.65
N PRO A 717 4.89 33.47 36.90
CA PRO A 717 4.19 33.54 35.62
C PRO A 717 4.51 32.42 34.64
N ASN A 718 3.50 31.87 33.95
CA ASN A 718 3.73 30.94 32.85
C ASN A 718 4.45 31.66 31.69
N ILE A 719 5.56 31.10 31.19
CA ILE A 719 6.39 31.68 30.12
C ILE A 719 6.50 30.71 28.94
N ILE A 720 5.72 30.97 27.89
CA ILE A 720 5.83 30.29 26.61
C ILE A 720 6.90 30.98 25.76
N ALA A 721 8.09 30.38 25.68
CA ALA A 721 9.22 30.88 24.89
C ALA A 721 9.63 29.87 23.79
N THR A 722 9.60 30.28 22.51
CA THR A 722 9.95 29.41 21.37
C THR A 722 10.91 30.09 20.38
N PRO A 723 11.94 29.40 19.88
CA PRO A 723 12.60 29.77 18.63
C PRO A 723 11.58 29.87 17.48
N LEU A 724 11.80 30.81 16.56
CA LEU A 724 11.04 30.93 15.31
C LEU A 724 11.73 30.22 14.12
N SER A 725 12.91 29.64 14.36
CA SER A 725 13.59 28.74 13.42
C SER A 725 14.63 27.90 14.15
N GLU A 726 14.48 26.58 14.07
CA GLU A 726 15.47 25.58 14.51
C GLU A 726 16.46 25.20 13.38
N LYS A 727 16.23 25.68 12.15
CA LYS A 727 17.05 25.36 10.98
C LYS A 727 18.43 26.00 11.10
N LEU A 728 19.47 25.21 10.85
CA LEU A 728 20.87 25.66 10.77
C LEU A 728 21.03 26.76 9.71
N SER A 729 21.60 27.91 10.11
CA SER A 729 21.89 29.06 9.26
C SER A 729 22.97 29.95 9.88
N ASN A 730 23.49 30.90 9.10
CA ASN A 730 24.36 31.99 9.58
C ASN A 730 23.59 33.24 10.06
N SER A 731 22.26 33.16 10.16
CA SER A 731 21.40 34.27 10.58
C SER A 731 21.07 34.19 12.07
N SER A 732 20.86 35.34 12.69
CA SER A 732 20.33 35.44 14.05
C SER A 732 18.94 34.81 14.17
N VAL A 733 18.70 34.08 15.26
CA VAL A 733 17.43 33.40 15.53
C VAL A 733 16.56 34.30 16.40
N LYS A 734 15.33 34.58 15.95
CA LYS A 734 14.32 35.20 16.81
C LYS A 734 13.71 34.16 17.74
N VAL A 735 13.50 34.55 18.98
CA VAL A 735 12.70 33.83 19.99
C VAL A 735 11.45 34.66 20.25
N ALA A 736 10.27 34.06 20.12
CA ALA A 736 9.01 34.67 20.53
C ALA A 736 8.69 34.28 21.96
N VAL A 737 8.08 35.22 22.71
CA VAL A 737 7.71 35.03 24.11
C VAL A 737 6.26 35.48 24.31
N ARG A 738 5.51 34.67 25.05
CA ARG A 738 4.22 35.01 25.64
C ARG A 738 4.29 34.68 27.13
N VAL A 739 3.68 35.52 27.95
CA VAL A 739 3.62 35.34 29.41
C VAL A 739 2.16 35.47 29.85
N ASN A 740 1.77 34.69 30.85
CA ASN A 740 0.44 34.71 31.45
C ASN A 740 0.53 34.52 32.97
N ASP A 741 -0.33 35.19 33.73
CA ASP A 741 -0.34 35.18 35.21
C ASP A 741 -1.62 35.81 35.76
N ARG A 742 -2.23 35.29 36.84
CA ARG A 742 -3.49 35.85 37.39
C ARG A 742 -3.31 37.24 38.00
N SER A 743 -2.12 37.50 38.53
CA SER A 743 -1.74 38.74 39.20
C SER A 743 -1.21 39.80 38.22
N GLY A 744 -1.11 39.46 36.93
CA GLY A 744 -0.64 40.34 35.87
C GLY A 744 0.88 40.55 35.87
N ILE A 745 1.43 40.98 34.74
CA ILE A 745 2.89 40.95 34.49
C ILE A 745 3.55 42.30 34.77
N ALA A 746 4.43 42.36 35.77
CA ALA A 746 5.23 43.57 36.04
C ALA A 746 6.49 43.67 35.17
N SER A 747 7.17 42.55 34.86
CA SER A 747 8.33 42.60 33.97
C SER A 747 8.60 41.29 33.22
N ILE A 748 9.15 41.41 32.01
CA ILE A 748 9.70 40.29 31.22
C ILE A 748 11.10 40.69 30.76
N LYS A 749 12.10 39.84 31.04
CA LYS A 749 13.52 40.07 30.75
C LYS A 749 14.18 38.85 30.12
N TYR A 750 15.30 39.03 29.43
CA TYR A 750 16.13 37.94 28.94
C TYR A 750 17.64 38.23 29.09
N ALA A 751 18.42 37.17 29.26
CA ALA A 751 19.88 37.22 29.33
C ALA A 751 20.51 36.00 28.62
N LYS A 752 21.68 36.17 28.01
CA LYS A 752 22.47 35.05 27.48
C LYS A 752 23.22 34.37 28.63
N GLY A 753 23.04 33.06 28.78
CA GLY A 753 23.48 32.25 29.92
C GLY A 753 22.32 31.45 30.52
N LYS A 754 22.65 30.55 31.46
CA LYS A 754 21.67 29.83 32.29
C LYS A 754 21.69 30.43 33.70
N TYR A 755 20.59 31.07 34.10
CA TYR A 755 20.47 31.77 35.39
C TYR A 755 19.20 31.33 36.13
N THR A 756 19.21 31.43 37.47
CA THR A 756 18.01 31.23 38.30
C THR A 756 17.27 32.55 38.51
N THR A 757 16.08 32.53 39.13
CA THR A 757 15.33 33.74 39.53
C THR A 757 16.13 34.67 40.44
N LYS A 758 17.07 34.13 41.24
CA LYS A 758 17.88 34.86 42.23
C LYS A 758 19.20 35.45 41.68
N ALA A 759 19.37 35.59 40.38
CA ALA A 759 20.63 36.02 39.76
C ALA A 759 20.70 37.55 39.52
N ASP A 760 21.81 38.18 39.92
CA ASP A 760 22.03 39.64 39.79
C ASP A 760 21.93 40.18 38.36
N VAL A 761 22.05 39.30 37.35
CA VAL A 761 21.89 39.64 35.93
C VAL A 761 20.54 40.29 35.64
N TRP A 762 19.48 40.01 36.42
CA TRP A 762 18.16 40.59 36.20
C TRP A 762 18.11 42.10 36.48
N ASN A 763 19.12 42.67 37.15
CA ASN A 763 19.26 44.11 37.33
C ASN A 763 19.70 44.84 36.04
N THR A 764 20.37 44.14 35.12
CA THR A 764 20.90 44.70 33.85
C THR A 764 20.41 43.97 32.60
N ALA A 765 19.61 42.91 32.75
CA ALA A 765 19.04 42.12 31.66
C ALA A 765 18.12 42.94 30.75
N SER A 766 18.14 42.61 29.46
CA SER A 766 17.32 43.30 28.45
C SER A 766 15.84 42.92 28.60
N THR A 767 14.94 43.88 28.43
CA THR A 767 13.49 43.61 28.44
C THR A 767 13.03 42.86 27.18
N VAL A 768 11.93 42.11 27.31
CA VAL A 768 11.21 41.48 26.20
C VAL A 768 9.83 42.11 26.07
N LYS A 769 9.35 42.29 24.83
CA LYS A 769 7.95 42.65 24.55
C LYS A 769 7.22 41.48 23.87
N ASP A 770 7.58 41.20 22.62
CA ASP A 770 7.00 40.11 21.81
C ASP A 770 8.05 39.07 21.42
N THR A 771 9.23 39.54 21.03
CA THR A 771 10.34 38.71 20.55
C THR A 771 11.67 39.32 20.99
N PHE A 772 12.70 38.50 21.10
CA PHE A 772 14.10 38.93 21.16
C PHE A 772 14.94 38.21 20.10
N THR A 773 16.16 38.68 19.85
CA THR A 773 17.01 38.19 18.75
C THR A 773 18.34 37.65 19.27
N CYS A 774 18.49 36.33 19.21
CA CYS A 774 19.73 35.63 19.53
C CYS A 774 20.70 35.77 18.36
N LYS A 775 21.85 36.42 18.59
CA LYS A 775 22.91 36.59 17.57
C LYS A 775 23.90 35.42 17.52
N GLU A 776 23.92 34.59 18.56
CA GLU A 776 24.91 33.54 18.80
C GLU A 776 24.25 32.29 19.38
N ASN A 777 24.92 31.14 19.28
CA ASN A 777 24.51 29.94 20.01
C ASN A 777 24.71 30.12 21.52
N GLY A 778 23.90 29.38 22.29
CA GLY A 778 23.93 29.35 23.74
C GLY A 778 22.58 29.01 24.36
N ILE A 779 22.55 28.92 25.68
CA ILE A 779 21.31 28.98 26.45
C ILE A 779 20.97 30.46 26.66
N TYR A 780 19.70 30.81 26.48
CA TYR A 780 19.12 32.08 26.86
C TYR A 780 18.10 31.82 27.96
N SER A 781 18.21 32.57 29.05
CA SER A 781 17.25 32.54 30.16
C SER A 781 16.23 33.65 29.96
N ILE A 782 14.93 33.32 30.00
CA ILE A 782 13.82 34.27 29.96
C ILE A 782 13.22 34.30 31.36
N TYR A 783 13.15 35.49 31.95
CA TYR A 783 12.66 35.75 33.31
C TYR A 783 11.37 36.57 33.23
N ALA A 784 10.41 36.27 34.09
CA ALA A 784 9.24 37.13 34.33
C ALA A 784 8.96 37.32 35.82
N THR A 785 8.39 38.47 36.17
CA THR A 785 7.74 38.72 37.47
C THR A 785 6.28 39.08 37.24
N ASP A 786 5.40 38.60 38.11
CA ASP A 786 4.04 39.10 38.28
C ASP A 786 4.03 40.48 38.99
N THR A 787 2.86 40.98 39.43
CA THR A 787 2.79 42.20 40.25
C THR A 787 3.02 42.00 41.76
N LEU A 788 2.97 40.77 42.29
CA LEU A 788 3.17 40.48 43.71
C LEU A 788 4.64 40.21 44.09
N GLY A 789 5.49 39.90 43.11
CA GLY A 789 6.90 39.55 43.28
C GLY A 789 7.23 38.07 42.99
N ASN A 790 6.23 37.24 42.68
CA ASN A 790 6.43 35.87 42.22
C ASN A 790 7.17 35.89 40.88
N SER A 791 8.12 34.97 40.67
CA SER A 791 8.96 34.99 39.48
C SER A 791 9.35 33.61 38.98
N ARG A 792 9.53 33.52 37.66
CA ARG A 792 9.86 32.26 36.96
C ARG A 792 10.99 32.50 35.96
N VAL A 793 11.79 31.46 35.71
CA VAL A 793 12.75 31.43 34.60
C VAL A 793 12.51 30.20 33.75
N VAL A 794 12.44 30.38 32.43
CA VAL A 794 12.49 29.31 31.44
C VAL A 794 13.70 29.48 30.53
N TYR A 795 14.10 28.39 29.86
CA TYR A 795 15.34 28.34 29.07
C TYR A 795 15.05 28.02 27.61
N VAL A 796 15.59 28.83 26.70
CA VAL A 796 15.62 28.52 25.27
C VAL A 796 17.06 28.28 24.84
N ARG A 797 17.33 27.13 24.23
CA ARG A 797 18.65 26.78 23.70
C ARG A 797 18.72 27.03 22.20
N ILE A 798 19.68 27.85 21.79
CA ILE A 798 20.00 28.11 20.38
C ILE A 798 21.27 27.36 20.01
N THR A 799 21.16 26.42 19.07
CA THR A 799 22.25 25.57 18.55
C THR A 799 22.46 25.73 17.04
N ASN A 800 21.56 26.45 16.38
CA ASN A 800 21.42 26.47 14.93
C ASN A 800 21.97 27.73 14.25
N ILE A 801 22.69 28.58 14.98
CA ILE A 801 23.49 29.69 14.42
C ILE A 801 24.91 29.16 14.15
N ASN A 802 25.31 29.12 12.88
CA ASN A 802 26.61 28.63 12.45
C ASN A 802 27.14 29.54 11.33
N GLY A 803 28.29 30.18 11.56
CA GLY A 803 28.87 31.16 10.63
C GLY A 803 29.35 30.59 9.30
N ASP A 804 29.65 29.29 9.26
CA ASP A 804 30.23 28.52 8.13
C ASP A 804 29.17 27.87 7.23
N THR A 805 27.89 27.95 7.63
CA THR A 805 26.75 27.44 6.85
C THR A 805 25.89 28.59 6.31
N ILE A 806 24.88 28.23 5.52
CA ILE A 806 23.80 29.14 5.09
C ILE A 806 22.46 28.42 5.24
N SER A 807 21.36 29.17 5.29
CA SER A 807 20.01 28.63 5.50
C SER A 807 19.66 27.46 4.56
N THR A 808 19.17 26.36 5.15
CA THR A 808 18.70 25.18 4.41
C THR A 808 17.64 25.55 3.35
N PRO A 809 17.80 25.15 2.08
CA PRO A 809 16.81 25.37 1.04
C PRO A 809 15.43 24.79 1.38
N ILE A 810 14.37 25.55 1.17
CA ILE A 810 12.98 25.05 1.19
C ILE A 810 12.64 24.56 -0.22
N VAL A 811 11.97 23.42 -0.34
CA VAL A 811 11.79 22.72 -1.62
C VAL A 811 10.33 22.28 -1.78
N ASP A 812 9.75 22.54 -2.95
CA ASP A 812 8.37 22.20 -3.27
C ASP A 812 8.21 20.69 -3.50
N THR A 813 7.01 20.15 -3.23
CA THR A 813 6.70 18.71 -3.43
C THR A 813 7.06 18.22 -4.83
N PHE A 814 7.99 17.28 -4.92
CA PHE A 814 8.45 16.70 -6.19
C PHE A 814 7.81 15.33 -6.44
N THR A 815 7.29 15.12 -7.66
CA THR A 815 6.58 13.89 -8.03
C THR A 815 7.31 13.15 -9.15
N ASN A 816 7.01 11.86 -9.35
CA ASN A 816 7.62 11.03 -10.39
C ASN A 816 7.32 11.50 -11.84
N ARG A 817 6.49 12.55 -11.98
CA ARG A 817 6.13 13.21 -13.24
C ARG A 817 6.68 14.64 -13.38
N LYS A 818 7.45 15.17 -12.43
CA LYS A 818 8.15 16.47 -12.55
C LYS A 818 9.55 16.31 -13.19
N THR A 819 10.04 17.41 -13.78
CA THR A 819 11.36 17.55 -14.43
C THR A 819 12.19 18.72 -13.87
N ALA A 820 11.71 19.39 -12.83
CA ALA A 820 12.45 20.44 -12.14
C ALA A 820 12.17 20.39 -10.64
N VAL A 821 13.22 20.56 -9.84
CA VAL A 821 13.13 20.79 -8.39
C VAL A 821 13.09 22.30 -8.18
N THR A 822 12.07 22.78 -7.50
CA THR A 822 11.77 24.21 -7.29
C THR A 822 11.66 24.52 -5.80
N GLY A 823 11.84 25.79 -5.43
CA GLY A 823 11.75 26.23 -4.04
C GLY A 823 12.50 27.54 -3.80
N THR A 824 12.98 27.74 -2.57
CA THR A 824 13.79 28.90 -2.16
C THR A 824 15.09 28.48 -1.46
N ALA A 825 16.15 29.26 -1.67
CA ALA A 825 17.43 29.16 -0.98
C ALA A 825 17.98 30.57 -0.71
N SER A 826 19.12 30.69 -0.03
CA SER A 826 19.79 31.99 0.15
C SER A 826 20.02 32.69 -1.19
N ALA A 827 19.68 33.98 -1.28
CA ALA A 827 19.71 34.74 -2.53
C ALA A 827 21.11 34.68 -3.19
N LYS A 828 21.14 34.54 -4.53
CA LYS A 828 22.37 34.41 -5.36
C LYS A 828 23.25 33.17 -5.07
N SER A 829 22.89 32.29 -4.14
CA SER A 829 23.64 31.04 -3.88
C SER A 829 23.51 30.02 -5.04
N THR A 830 24.50 29.15 -5.19
CA THR A 830 24.43 28.00 -6.10
C THR A 830 23.73 26.84 -5.39
N VAL A 831 22.58 26.43 -5.89
CA VAL A 831 21.78 25.32 -5.36
C VAL A 831 22.19 24.01 -6.05
N TYR A 832 22.48 22.99 -5.26
CA TYR A 832 22.87 21.65 -5.65
C TYR A 832 21.75 20.66 -5.35
N VAL A 833 21.32 19.91 -6.37
CA VAL A 833 20.28 18.88 -6.29
C VAL A 833 20.91 17.52 -6.56
N LYS A 834 21.26 16.80 -5.48
CA LYS A 834 21.85 15.46 -5.54
C LYS A 834 20.76 14.40 -5.44
N ILE A 835 20.59 13.63 -6.51
CA ILE A 835 19.63 12.52 -6.53
C ILE A 835 20.33 11.27 -5.96
N SER A 836 19.66 10.52 -5.07
CA SER A 836 20.29 9.38 -4.40
C SER A 836 20.75 8.30 -5.40
N GLY A 837 21.97 7.79 -5.18
CA GLY A 837 22.67 6.87 -6.09
C GLY A 837 23.01 7.43 -7.48
N LYS A 838 22.88 8.75 -7.73
CA LYS A 838 22.95 9.36 -9.07
C LYS A 838 23.70 10.70 -9.08
N LYS A 839 23.76 11.32 -10.26
CA LYS A 839 24.41 12.62 -10.52
C LYS A 839 23.78 13.76 -9.70
N THR A 840 24.61 14.73 -9.32
CA THR A 840 24.21 16.05 -8.81
C THR A 840 23.97 17.03 -9.95
N TYR A 841 22.88 17.80 -9.87
CA TYR A 841 22.50 18.89 -10.76
C TYR A 841 22.68 20.23 -10.02
N THR A 842 22.83 21.33 -10.75
CA THR A 842 23.00 22.67 -10.15
C THR A 842 22.11 23.72 -10.80
N THR A 843 21.87 24.81 -10.08
CA THR A 843 21.22 26.05 -10.54
C THR A 843 21.64 27.21 -9.63
N THR A 844 21.26 28.44 -9.93
CA THR A 844 21.52 29.61 -9.06
C THR A 844 20.20 30.19 -8.55
N ALA A 845 20.13 30.46 -7.24
CA ALA A 845 18.98 31.12 -6.64
C ALA A 845 18.89 32.59 -7.09
N LYS A 846 17.69 33.07 -7.40
CA LYS A 846 17.45 34.47 -7.79
C LYS A 846 17.74 35.42 -6.62
N ALA A 847 17.74 36.73 -6.88
CA ALA A 847 17.82 37.75 -5.83
C ALA A 847 16.68 37.64 -4.80
N SER A 848 15.52 37.10 -5.20
CA SER A 848 14.37 36.77 -4.34
C SER A 848 14.43 35.36 -3.72
N GLY A 849 15.61 34.72 -3.71
CA GLY A 849 15.83 33.37 -3.18
C GLY A 849 15.22 32.21 -3.99
N LYS A 850 14.19 32.46 -4.81
CA LYS A 850 13.52 31.43 -5.63
C LYS A 850 14.49 30.78 -6.63
N PHE A 851 14.46 29.45 -6.73
CA PHE A 851 15.28 28.67 -7.67
C PHE A 851 14.45 27.67 -8.47
N SER A 852 15.01 27.18 -9.57
CA SER A 852 14.51 26.03 -10.32
C SER A 852 15.69 25.26 -10.92
N CYS A 853 15.78 23.95 -10.65
CA CYS A 853 16.87 23.08 -11.11
C CYS A 853 16.30 21.94 -11.95
N THR A 854 16.62 21.92 -13.24
CA THR A 854 16.16 20.89 -14.18
C THR A 854 16.81 19.55 -13.88
N VAL A 855 15.99 18.51 -13.68
CA VAL A 855 16.41 17.13 -13.38
C VAL A 855 15.64 16.14 -14.27
N PRO A 856 16.23 14.98 -14.62
CA PRO A 856 15.45 13.92 -15.25
C PRO A 856 14.36 13.39 -14.28
N PRO A 857 13.21 12.90 -14.78
CA PRO A 857 12.18 12.28 -13.95
C PRO A 857 12.73 11.13 -13.10
N GLN A 858 12.28 11.04 -11.85
CA GLN A 858 12.69 10.00 -10.91
C GLN A 858 11.57 9.00 -10.66
N LYS A 859 11.92 7.79 -10.19
CA LYS A 859 10.92 6.83 -9.72
C LYS A 859 10.31 7.34 -8.42
N SER A 860 9.03 7.03 -8.17
CA SER A 860 8.45 7.20 -6.83
C SER A 860 9.31 6.50 -5.77
N GLY A 861 9.40 7.07 -4.57
CA GLY A 861 10.27 6.58 -3.49
C GLY A 861 11.75 6.95 -3.65
N THR A 862 12.20 7.52 -4.78
CA THR A 862 13.58 8.00 -4.90
C THR A 862 13.82 9.17 -3.94
N THR A 863 14.88 9.14 -3.15
CA THR A 863 15.32 10.28 -2.33
C THR A 863 16.10 11.30 -3.16
N ILE A 864 15.82 12.58 -2.98
CA ILE A 864 16.57 13.71 -3.53
C ILE A 864 17.02 14.61 -2.37
N TYR A 865 18.29 15.01 -2.40
CA TYR A 865 18.90 15.92 -1.43
C TYR A 865 19.17 17.28 -2.09
N VAL A 866 18.78 18.37 -1.44
CA VAL A 866 18.96 19.74 -1.93
C VAL A 866 19.74 20.55 -0.90
N TYR A 867 20.84 21.17 -1.32
CA TYR A 867 21.65 22.08 -0.51
C TYR A 867 22.11 23.27 -1.36
N ALA A 868 22.67 24.30 -0.74
CA ALA A 868 23.17 25.49 -1.42
C ALA A 868 24.58 25.85 -0.95
N ILE A 869 25.33 26.57 -1.78
CA ILE A 869 26.63 27.16 -1.45
C ILE A 869 26.65 28.63 -1.85
N ASP A 870 27.06 29.53 -0.96
CA ASP A 870 27.17 30.97 -1.26
C ASP A 870 28.49 31.35 -1.96
N SER A 871 28.66 32.63 -2.28
CA SER A 871 29.89 33.16 -2.90
C SER A 871 31.11 33.14 -1.96
N SER A 872 30.94 32.79 -0.69
CA SER A 872 32.02 32.61 0.30
C SER A 872 32.36 31.13 0.52
N GLY A 873 31.77 30.21 -0.25
CA GLY A 873 31.99 28.77 -0.14
C GLY A 873 31.20 28.07 0.97
N ARG A 874 30.37 28.81 1.73
CA ARG A 874 29.63 28.26 2.87
C ARG A 874 28.46 27.40 2.40
N THR A 875 28.37 26.20 2.96
CA THR A 875 27.47 25.14 2.47
C THR A 875 26.31 24.93 3.44
N SER A 876 25.07 24.90 2.93
CA SER A 876 23.87 24.66 3.73
C SER A 876 23.73 23.20 4.19
N PRO A 877 22.90 22.92 5.20
CA PRO A 877 22.36 21.58 5.42
C PRO A 877 21.56 21.09 4.19
N ARG A 878 21.25 19.79 4.15
CA ARG A 878 20.45 19.20 3.06
C ARG A 878 18.97 19.12 3.46
N THR A 879 18.10 19.69 2.64
CA THR A 879 16.69 19.29 2.61
C THR A 879 16.58 17.97 1.86
N THR A 880 15.87 17.01 2.46
CA THR A 880 15.64 15.68 1.88
C THR A 880 14.17 15.57 1.47
N ILE A 881 13.91 15.19 0.22
CA ILE A 881 12.56 14.94 -0.29
C ILE A 881 12.46 13.53 -0.89
N THR A 882 11.32 12.87 -0.67
CA THR A 882 10.99 11.58 -1.27
C THR A 882 10.01 11.79 -2.42
N VAL A 883 10.37 11.31 -3.61
CA VAL A 883 9.59 11.53 -4.84
C VAL A 883 8.21 10.86 -4.74
N SER A 884 7.13 11.64 -4.81
CA SER A 884 5.75 11.13 -4.68
C SER A 884 5.20 10.55 -5.99
N ARG A 885 4.25 9.61 -5.92
CA ARG A 885 3.59 8.99 -7.09
C ARG A 885 2.40 9.83 -7.57
N THR A 886 2.35 10.20 -8.85
CA THR A 886 1.15 10.82 -9.48
C THR A 886 0.77 10.15 -10.82
N GLY A 887 1.08 8.87 -10.93
CA GLY A 887 0.92 8.01 -12.11
C GLY A 887 2.11 7.04 -12.23
N PRO A 888 2.23 6.28 -13.32
CA PRO A 888 3.35 5.38 -13.54
C PRO A 888 4.71 6.07 -13.59
N ASN A 889 5.73 5.38 -13.09
CA ASN A 889 7.13 5.74 -13.28
C ASN A 889 7.50 5.79 -14.78
N LYS A 890 8.50 6.61 -15.15
CA LYS A 890 8.97 6.69 -16.54
C LYS A 890 9.59 5.35 -16.98
N PRO A 891 9.02 4.63 -17.97
CA PRO A 891 9.59 3.38 -18.46
C PRO A 891 10.82 3.62 -19.34
N THR A 892 11.57 2.57 -19.59
CA THR A 892 12.82 2.60 -20.39
C THR A 892 12.73 1.67 -21.59
N LEU A 893 13.29 2.11 -22.72
CA LEU A 893 13.44 1.31 -23.94
C LEU A 893 14.89 0.90 -24.14
N ASN A 894 15.13 -0.37 -24.48
CA ASN A 894 16.41 -0.83 -24.99
C ASN A 894 16.63 -0.33 -26.44
N THR A 895 17.78 -0.65 -27.04
CA THR A 895 18.04 -0.25 -28.44
C THR A 895 17.25 -1.13 -29.40
N ILE A 896 16.42 -0.50 -30.24
CA ILE A 896 15.57 -1.19 -31.22
C ILE A 896 16.32 -1.22 -32.57
N VAL A 897 16.30 -2.37 -33.26
CA VAL A 897 17.01 -2.59 -34.53
C VAL A 897 16.08 -3.11 -35.61
N SER A 898 16.25 -2.66 -36.86
CA SER A 898 15.33 -2.96 -37.97
C SER A 898 15.21 -4.44 -38.33
N ASN A 899 16.22 -5.24 -37.98
CA ASN A 899 16.24 -6.69 -38.20
C ASN A 899 15.74 -7.52 -36.99
N SER A 900 15.09 -6.89 -36.02
CA SER A 900 14.38 -7.53 -34.91
C SER A 900 12.88 -7.22 -34.95
N LYS A 901 12.04 -8.19 -34.57
CA LYS A 901 10.63 -7.95 -34.24
C LYS A 901 10.42 -7.66 -32.74
N LYS A 902 11.43 -7.89 -31.89
CA LYS A 902 11.31 -7.71 -30.43
C LYS A 902 11.64 -6.28 -30.02
N ILE A 903 10.71 -5.62 -29.31
CA ILE A 903 11.00 -4.47 -28.44
C ILE A 903 11.23 -5.02 -27.03
N THR A 904 12.25 -4.52 -26.34
CA THR A 904 12.49 -4.82 -24.93
C THR A 904 12.78 -3.55 -24.14
N GLY A 905 12.58 -3.62 -22.83
CA GLY A 905 12.79 -2.50 -21.93
C GLY A 905 12.44 -2.86 -20.48
N ASN A 906 12.21 -1.84 -19.65
CA ASN A 906 11.71 -2.03 -18.29
C ASN A 906 10.62 -0.98 -18.00
N ILE A 907 9.47 -1.41 -17.48
CA ILE A 907 8.33 -0.52 -17.13
C ILE A 907 8.65 0.42 -15.96
N ASN A 908 9.71 0.12 -15.20
CA ASN A 908 10.20 0.84 -14.02
C ASN A 908 9.22 0.89 -12.85
N ASP A 909 8.25 -0.03 -12.83
CA ASP A 909 7.08 -0.02 -11.95
C ASP A 909 6.53 -1.44 -11.76
N THR A 910 5.58 -1.60 -10.83
CA THR A 910 4.71 -2.79 -10.71
C THR A 910 3.32 -2.45 -11.28
N PHE A 911 2.56 -3.46 -11.72
CA PHE A 911 1.15 -3.32 -12.17
C PHE A 911 0.88 -2.23 -13.23
N THR A 912 1.76 -2.06 -14.22
CA THR A 912 1.55 -1.13 -15.35
C THR A 912 1.77 -1.77 -16.72
N TYR A 913 0.99 -1.33 -17.69
CA TYR A 913 0.88 -1.93 -19.02
C TYR A 913 1.66 -1.09 -20.06
N PRO A 914 2.66 -1.65 -20.77
CA PRO A 914 3.46 -0.93 -21.75
C PRO A 914 2.70 -0.73 -23.06
N ILE A 915 2.45 0.54 -23.41
CA ILE A 915 1.80 0.96 -24.65
C ILE A 915 2.88 1.50 -25.61
N ILE A 916 2.93 0.94 -26.82
CA ILE A 916 3.92 1.31 -27.84
C ILE A 916 3.21 2.05 -28.98
N TYR A 917 3.53 3.34 -29.15
CA TYR A 917 3.08 4.15 -30.28
C TYR A 917 4.15 4.21 -31.38
N VAL A 918 3.74 4.07 -32.64
CA VAL A 918 4.60 4.20 -33.82
C VAL A 918 4.11 5.34 -34.71
N GLU A 919 4.71 6.51 -34.51
CA GLU A 919 4.29 7.81 -35.04
C GLU A 919 4.10 7.81 -36.56
N GLU A 920 5.06 7.29 -37.33
CA GLU A 920 5.04 7.30 -38.79
C GLU A 920 3.90 6.48 -39.43
N LYS A 921 3.09 5.78 -38.64
CA LYS A 921 2.06 4.86 -39.14
C LYS A 921 0.70 5.01 -38.42
N GLY A 922 0.57 5.85 -37.40
CA GLY A 922 -0.66 5.95 -36.61
C GLY A 922 -1.08 4.60 -36.01
N VAL A 923 -0.12 3.81 -35.50
CA VAL A 923 -0.41 2.49 -34.89
C VAL A 923 -0.04 2.52 -33.41
N VAL A 924 -0.96 2.06 -32.58
CA VAL A 924 -0.77 1.86 -31.14
C VAL A 924 -0.85 0.36 -30.85
N TYR A 925 0.26 -0.17 -30.36
CA TYR A 925 0.38 -1.55 -29.91
C TYR A 925 0.10 -1.62 -28.41
N VAL A 926 -0.86 -2.48 -28.03
CA VAL A 926 -1.33 -2.65 -26.64
C VAL A 926 -1.25 -4.13 -26.24
N PRO A 927 -0.97 -4.46 -24.97
CA PRO A 927 -1.03 -5.84 -24.48
C PRO A 927 -2.40 -6.48 -24.72
N GLU A 928 -2.42 -7.79 -24.98
CA GLU A 928 -3.64 -8.57 -25.21
C GLU A 928 -4.60 -8.57 -24.01
N THR A 929 -4.05 -8.72 -22.80
CA THR A 929 -4.73 -8.50 -21.52
C THR A 929 -4.88 -7.00 -21.25
N ASP A 930 -6.13 -6.55 -21.15
CA ASP A 930 -6.62 -5.24 -20.68
C ASP A 930 -6.11 -3.95 -21.35
N GLY A 931 -5.03 -4.01 -22.12
CA GLY A 931 -4.37 -2.85 -22.71
C GLY A 931 -5.24 -2.03 -23.68
N VAL A 932 -6.25 -2.65 -24.30
CA VAL A 932 -7.22 -1.94 -25.16
C VAL A 932 -8.10 -0.99 -24.35
N ASP A 933 -8.66 -1.47 -23.23
CA ASP A 933 -9.65 -0.72 -22.44
C ASP A 933 -8.96 0.37 -21.65
N LEU A 934 -7.79 0.05 -21.08
CA LEU A 934 -6.88 1.02 -20.46
C LEU A 934 -6.47 2.11 -21.44
N TYR A 935 -6.12 1.76 -22.69
CA TYR A 935 -5.76 2.76 -23.69
C TYR A 935 -6.96 3.65 -24.05
N LYS A 936 -8.15 3.08 -24.34
CA LYS A 936 -9.38 3.81 -24.67
C LYS A 936 -9.86 4.74 -23.56
N SER A 937 -9.71 4.34 -22.30
CA SER A 937 -10.08 5.15 -21.12
C SER A 937 -8.98 6.14 -20.69
N SER A 938 -7.80 6.10 -21.30
CA SER A 938 -6.71 7.05 -21.02
C SER A 938 -6.89 8.38 -21.74
N THR A 939 -6.35 9.46 -21.17
CA THR A 939 -6.33 10.80 -21.78
C THR A 939 -5.41 10.93 -23.00
N VAL A 940 -4.86 9.81 -23.50
CA VAL A 940 -4.08 9.76 -24.74
C VAL A 940 -4.64 8.77 -25.76
N TYR A 941 -5.91 8.37 -25.61
CA TYR A 941 -6.65 7.70 -26.67
C TYR A 941 -6.79 8.61 -27.90
N ASP A 942 -6.10 8.25 -28.98
CA ASP A 942 -6.34 8.81 -30.31
C ASP A 942 -7.22 7.87 -31.14
N LYS A 943 -8.44 8.33 -31.47
CA LYS A 943 -9.40 7.63 -32.33
C LYS A 943 -8.93 7.45 -33.78
N ASN A 944 -7.93 8.21 -34.22
CA ASN A 944 -7.37 8.11 -35.57
C ASN A 944 -6.28 7.02 -35.66
N CYS A 945 -5.82 6.48 -34.53
CA CYS A 945 -4.81 5.44 -34.48
C CYS A 945 -5.40 4.02 -34.57
N SER A 946 -4.77 3.16 -35.36
CA SER A 946 -5.06 1.73 -35.40
C SER A 946 -4.53 1.04 -34.13
N ILE A 947 -5.43 0.53 -33.30
CA ILE A 947 -5.09 -0.30 -32.13
C ILE A 947 -4.76 -1.72 -32.62
N GLN A 948 -3.61 -2.26 -32.21
CA GLN A 948 -3.22 -3.65 -32.47
C GLN A 948 -2.89 -4.33 -31.14
N LYS A 949 -3.64 -5.39 -30.78
CA LYS A 949 -3.29 -6.27 -29.65
C LYS A 949 -1.99 -7.01 -29.97
N ILE A 950 -1.15 -7.24 -28.95
CA ILE A 950 0.11 -7.98 -29.06
C ILE A 950 0.41 -8.80 -27.80
N PRO A 951 1.11 -9.96 -27.94
CA PRO A 951 1.67 -10.66 -26.80
C PRO A 951 2.77 -9.82 -26.13
N CYS A 952 2.63 -9.60 -24.84
CA CYS A 952 3.57 -8.86 -24.01
C CYS A 952 3.90 -9.68 -22.75
N HIS A 953 5.17 -10.07 -22.60
CA HIS A 953 5.65 -10.70 -21.37
C HIS A 953 6.30 -9.63 -20.48
N ILE A 954 5.87 -9.51 -19.22
CA ILE A 954 6.48 -8.66 -18.20
C ILE A 954 6.95 -9.57 -17.06
N ALA A 955 8.25 -9.57 -16.75
CA ALA A 955 8.81 -10.29 -15.61
C ALA A 955 8.63 -9.47 -14.32
N ALA A 956 8.66 -10.13 -13.15
CA ALA A 956 8.46 -9.50 -11.84
C ALA A 956 9.40 -8.30 -11.56
N ASN A 957 10.61 -8.29 -12.14
CA ASN A 957 11.55 -7.16 -12.06
C ASN A 957 11.21 -5.97 -12.98
N GLY A 958 10.02 -5.96 -13.59
CA GLY A 958 9.55 -4.94 -14.53
C GLY A 958 10.17 -5.01 -15.93
N THR A 959 11.06 -5.97 -16.23
CA THR A 959 11.57 -6.12 -17.60
C THR A 959 10.49 -6.68 -18.52
N PHE A 960 10.31 -6.09 -19.70
CA PHE A 960 9.28 -6.50 -20.64
C PHE A 960 9.85 -6.88 -22.01
N THR A 961 9.17 -7.81 -22.68
CA THR A 961 9.39 -8.15 -24.09
C THR A 961 8.07 -8.11 -24.84
N ILE A 962 8.03 -7.29 -25.89
CA ILE A 962 6.95 -7.17 -26.86
C ILE A 962 7.44 -7.75 -28.19
N THR A 963 6.63 -8.58 -28.84
CA THR A 963 6.92 -9.05 -30.22
C THR A 963 5.98 -8.36 -31.20
N LEU A 964 6.53 -7.50 -32.06
CA LEU A 964 5.80 -6.80 -33.11
C LEU A 964 5.39 -7.78 -34.22
N PRO A 965 4.25 -7.56 -34.90
CA PRO A 965 3.82 -8.39 -36.02
C PRO A 965 4.78 -8.33 -37.22
N ARG A 966 5.50 -7.22 -37.41
CA ARG A 966 6.40 -6.96 -38.54
C ARG A 966 7.73 -6.33 -38.11
N TYR A 967 8.70 -6.38 -39.01
CA TYR A 967 9.89 -5.54 -38.93
C TYR A 967 9.54 -4.10 -39.32
N PHE A 968 10.30 -3.13 -38.81
CA PHE A 968 10.12 -1.70 -39.11
C PHE A 968 11.43 -1.09 -39.66
N PRO A 969 11.36 -0.09 -40.55
CA PRO A 969 12.55 0.57 -41.09
C PRO A 969 13.42 1.20 -40.01
N GLY A 970 14.72 1.33 -40.28
CA GLY A 970 15.58 2.24 -39.52
C GLY A 970 15.16 3.69 -39.73
N GLY A 971 15.30 4.51 -38.69
CA GLY A 971 14.83 5.89 -38.65
C GLY A 971 13.48 6.07 -37.94
N THR A 972 12.57 5.10 -38.08
CA THR A 972 11.22 5.15 -37.48
C THR A 972 11.27 5.40 -35.97
N THR A 973 10.53 6.41 -35.49
CA THR A 973 10.36 6.66 -34.05
C THR A 973 9.38 5.66 -33.44
N VAL A 974 9.79 5.08 -32.31
CA VAL A 974 8.96 4.25 -31.43
C VAL A 974 8.88 4.93 -30.07
N THR A 975 7.66 5.22 -29.62
CA THR A 975 7.38 5.95 -28.38
C THR A 975 6.65 5.05 -27.39
N LEU A 976 7.33 4.69 -26.30
CA LEU A 976 6.80 3.92 -25.17
C LEU A 976 6.20 4.86 -24.12
N TYR A 977 5.10 4.45 -23.54
CA TYR A 977 4.65 4.88 -22.22
C TYR A 977 3.99 3.70 -21.50
N THR A 978 3.76 3.83 -20.20
CA THR A 978 2.95 2.87 -19.45
C THR A 978 1.66 3.52 -18.98
N LEU A 979 0.61 2.69 -18.84
CA LEU A 979 -0.63 3.02 -18.16
C LEU A 979 -0.70 2.20 -16.87
N ASP A 980 -1.07 2.81 -15.74
CA ASP A 980 -1.57 2.05 -14.60
C ASP A 980 -3.03 1.65 -14.82
N SER A 981 -3.54 0.80 -13.94
CA SER A 981 -4.94 0.35 -13.92
C SER A 981 -5.97 1.47 -13.77
N SER A 982 -5.57 2.64 -13.25
CA SER A 982 -6.36 3.89 -13.24
C SER A 982 -6.25 4.68 -14.57
N SER A 983 -5.76 4.05 -15.64
CA SER A 983 -5.55 4.62 -16.99
C SER A 983 -4.63 5.85 -17.02
N ARG A 984 -3.82 6.10 -15.97
CA ARG A 984 -2.94 7.28 -15.88
C ARG A 984 -1.66 7.01 -16.65
N LYS A 985 -1.24 7.98 -17.47
CA LYS A 985 -0.06 7.88 -18.34
C LYS A 985 1.25 8.23 -17.63
N SER A 986 2.27 7.40 -17.85
CA SER A 986 3.67 7.71 -17.57
C SER A 986 4.18 8.93 -18.35
N ILE A 987 5.36 9.44 -18.00
CA ILE A 987 6.16 10.20 -18.97
C ILE A 987 6.62 9.25 -20.08
N SER A 988 6.55 9.68 -21.34
CA SER A 988 6.97 8.87 -22.48
C SER A 988 8.50 8.77 -22.65
N THR A 989 8.95 7.68 -23.25
CA THR A 989 10.34 7.41 -23.66
C THR A 989 10.35 6.99 -25.12
N SER A 990 11.07 7.73 -25.96
CA SER A 990 11.10 7.53 -27.42
C SER A 990 12.49 7.13 -27.90
N LYS A 991 12.57 6.25 -28.90
CA LYS A 991 13.81 5.90 -29.60
C LYS A 991 13.55 5.72 -31.09
N LYS A 992 14.51 6.12 -31.92
CA LYS A 992 14.53 5.77 -33.35
C LYS A 992 15.11 4.37 -33.55
N ILE A 993 14.55 3.60 -34.48
CA ILE A 993 15.06 2.27 -34.83
C ILE A 993 16.40 2.42 -35.55
N VAL A 994 17.40 1.65 -35.11
CA VAL A 994 18.73 1.62 -35.74
C VAL A 994 18.70 0.64 -36.93
N GLN A 995 19.05 1.11 -38.13
CA GLN A 995 19.16 0.21 -39.29
C GLN A 995 20.28 -0.80 -39.07
N LYS A 996 19.98 -2.09 -39.26
CA LYS A 996 20.96 -3.18 -39.26
C LYS A 996 20.83 -4.01 -40.54
N ILE A 997 21.80 -4.87 -40.80
CA ILE A 997 21.83 -5.79 -41.96
C ILE A 997 20.51 -6.58 -42.03
N PRO A 998 19.91 -6.78 -43.22
CA PRO A 998 18.59 -7.41 -43.33
C PRO A 998 18.58 -8.84 -42.78
N PRO A 999 17.44 -9.33 -42.25
CA PRO A 999 17.24 -10.75 -41.99
C PRO A 999 17.51 -11.60 -43.24
N LYS A 1000 17.97 -12.84 -43.04
CA LYS A 1000 18.15 -13.83 -44.11
C LYS A 1000 16.84 -13.99 -44.91
N PRO A 1001 16.83 -13.84 -46.25
CA PRO A 1001 15.64 -14.07 -47.06
C PRO A 1001 15.15 -15.52 -46.95
N ALA A 1002 13.84 -15.72 -47.01
CA ALA A 1002 13.21 -17.04 -47.01
C ALA A 1002 12.65 -17.39 -48.41
N LEU A 1003 12.75 -18.66 -48.79
CA LEU A 1003 12.16 -19.18 -50.04
C LEU A 1003 10.71 -19.61 -49.77
N THR A 1004 9.81 -19.46 -50.76
CA THR A 1004 8.45 -20.03 -50.66
C THR A 1004 8.31 -21.39 -51.38
N THR A 1005 9.43 -22.03 -51.70
CA THR A 1005 9.51 -23.26 -52.50
C THR A 1005 10.73 -24.06 -52.06
N ASP A 1006 10.56 -25.34 -51.78
CA ASP A 1006 11.62 -26.20 -51.20
C ASP A 1006 12.75 -26.51 -52.19
N PHE A 1007 12.49 -26.37 -53.50
CA PHE A 1007 13.50 -26.56 -54.54
C PHE A 1007 13.26 -25.63 -55.73
N VAL A 1008 14.33 -25.44 -56.52
CA VAL A 1008 14.34 -24.69 -57.78
C VAL A 1008 14.78 -25.63 -58.89
N SER A 1009 13.92 -25.83 -59.89
CA SER A 1009 14.27 -26.72 -61.00
C SER A 1009 15.04 -26.00 -62.11
N ASN A 1010 15.65 -26.78 -62.99
CA ASN A 1010 16.24 -26.30 -64.23
C ASN A 1010 15.18 -25.79 -65.24
N GLY A 1011 13.89 -26.00 -64.96
CA GLY A 1011 12.76 -25.45 -65.69
C GLY A 1011 12.26 -24.10 -65.16
N THR A 1012 12.55 -23.77 -63.90
CA THR A 1012 12.07 -22.56 -63.20
C THR A 1012 12.58 -21.27 -63.86
N THR A 1013 11.66 -20.34 -64.15
CA THR A 1013 11.96 -19.00 -64.72
C THR A 1013 11.63 -17.84 -63.79
N SER A 1014 10.91 -18.10 -62.69
CA SER A 1014 10.65 -17.10 -61.66
C SER A 1014 10.54 -17.76 -60.28
N MET A 1015 10.84 -16.98 -59.24
CA MET A 1015 10.84 -17.42 -57.85
C MET A 1015 10.22 -16.36 -56.95
N LYS A 1016 9.56 -16.84 -55.89
CA LYS A 1016 8.98 -16.03 -54.83
C LYS A 1016 9.89 -16.09 -53.60
N ILE A 1017 10.35 -14.93 -53.15
CA ILE A 1017 11.26 -14.77 -52.01
C ILE A 1017 10.60 -13.83 -50.99
N LEU A 1018 10.65 -14.18 -49.71
CA LEU A 1018 10.15 -13.36 -48.60
C LEU A 1018 11.32 -12.65 -47.91
N CYS A 1019 11.20 -11.34 -47.71
CA CYS A 1019 12.10 -10.55 -46.89
C CYS A 1019 11.34 -9.89 -45.73
N GLY A 1020 12.01 -9.73 -44.59
CA GLY A 1020 11.42 -9.08 -43.41
C GLY A 1020 11.15 -7.59 -43.61
N GLU A 1021 12.04 -6.90 -44.33
CA GLU A 1021 11.96 -5.46 -44.62
C GLU A 1021 12.06 -5.18 -46.13
N ARG A 1022 11.72 -3.95 -46.54
CA ARG A 1022 11.86 -3.48 -47.93
C ARG A 1022 13.34 -3.16 -48.22
N CYS A 1023 14.01 -4.07 -48.91
CA CYS A 1023 15.43 -4.03 -49.26
C CYS A 1023 15.65 -4.10 -50.79
N SER A 1024 16.91 -4.01 -51.24
CA SER A 1024 17.28 -4.48 -52.58
C SER A 1024 17.60 -5.98 -52.50
N LEU A 1025 16.87 -6.80 -53.25
CA LEU A 1025 17.08 -8.25 -53.24
C LEU A 1025 17.93 -8.69 -54.44
N TYR A 1026 18.88 -9.58 -54.19
CA TYR A 1026 19.81 -10.07 -55.21
C TYR A 1026 19.76 -11.59 -55.32
N ALA A 1027 19.81 -12.09 -56.55
CA ALA A 1027 20.04 -13.49 -56.88
C ALA A 1027 21.44 -13.62 -57.50
N LYS A 1028 22.31 -14.46 -56.94
CA LYS A 1028 23.59 -14.85 -57.56
C LYS A 1028 23.44 -16.26 -58.12
N ILE A 1029 23.67 -16.40 -59.42
CA ILE A 1029 23.58 -17.63 -60.20
C ILE A 1029 24.96 -17.88 -60.82
N ASP A 1030 25.67 -18.88 -60.32
CA ASP A 1030 27.08 -19.13 -60.62
C ASP A 1030 27.93 -17.85 -60.44
N ALA A 1031 28.48 -17.30 -61.54
CA ALA A 1031 29.25 -16.06 -61.54
C ALA A 1031 28.41 -14.78 -61.70
N LYS A 1032 27.13 -14.87 -62.09
CA LYS A 1032 26.30 -13.71 -62.44
C LYS A 1032 25.38 -13.29 -61.29
N THR A 1033 25.20 -11.99 -61.13
CA THR A 1033 24.33 -11.41 -60.09
C THR A 1033 23.21 -10.60 -60.74
N TYR A 1034 21.99 -10.80 -60.26
CA TYR A 1034 20.76 -10.19 -60.74
C TYR A 1034 20.10 -9.40 -59.59
N ARG A 1035 19.80 -8.11 -59.80
CA ARG A 1035 19.16 -7.23 -58.81
C ARG A 1035 17.67 -7.13 -59.11
N HIS A 1036 16.83 -7.25 -58.08
CA HIS A 1036 15.37 -7.17 -58.20
C HIS A 1036 14.79 -6.19 -57.20
N THR A 1037 13.88 -5.35 -57.69
CA THR A 1037 13.27 -4.22 -56.95
C THR A 1037 11.74 -4.24 -56.96
N SER A 1038 11.11 -5.06 -57.83
CA SER A 1038 9.66 -5.28 -57.81
C SER A 1038 9.28 -6.12 -56.59
N VAL A 1039 8.36 -5.59 -55.78
CA VAL A 1039 8.03 -6.10 -54.45
C VAL A 1039 6.58 -5.78 -54.09
N THR A 1040 5.87 -6.76 -53.57
CA THR A 1040 4.51 -6.64 -53.02
C THR A 1040 4.57 -6.92 -51.52
N TYR A 1041 3.78 -6.22 -50.70
CA TYR A 1041 3.68 -6.52 -49.26
C TYR A 1041 2.54 -7.52 -49.02
N ASP A 1042 2.85 -8.66 -48.40
CA ASP A 1042 1.84 -9.61 -47.95
C ASP A 1042 1.28 -9.13 -46.61
N PHE A 1043 0.06 -8.58 -46.64
CA PHE A 1043 -0.60 -8.06 -45.44
C PHE A 1043 -0.94 -9.14 -44.41
N LYS A 1044 -1.18 -10.40 -44.82
CA LYS A 1044 -1.48 -11.51 -43.91
C LYS A 1044 -0.22 -12.10 -43.27
N LYS A 1045 0.89 -12.15 -44.00
CA LYS A 1045 2.18 -12.73 -43.52
C LYS A 1045 3.17 -11.69 -43.01
N HIS A 1046 2.86 -10.41 -43.16
CA HIS A 1046 3.66 -9.27 -42.70
C HIS A 1046 5.12 -9.28 -43.21
N VAL A 1047 5.27 -9.58 -44.51
CA VAL A 1047 6.56 -9.72 -45.20
C VAL A 1047 6.51 -9.12 -46.60
N TYR A 1048 7.69 -8.78 -47.12
CA TYR A 1048 7.85 -8.28 -48.48
C TYR A 1048 8.12 -9.47 -49.42
N LEU A 1049 7.15 -9.73 -50.31
CA LEU A 1049 7.22 -10.74 -51.36
C LEU A 1049 7.87 -10.14 -52.61
N TYR A 1050 9.03 -10.67 -52.98
CA TYR A 1050 9.74 -10.35 -54.21
C TYR A 1050 9.48 -11.45 -55.24
N VAL A 1051 9.15 -11.06 -56.47
CA VAL A 1051 9.11 -11.98 -57.62
C VAL A 1051 10.38 -11.76 -58.45
N ILE A 1052 11.31 -12.71 -58.33
CA ILE A 1052 12.57 -12.71 -59.07
C ILE A 1052 12.37 -13.52 -60.34
N ASN A 1053 12.56 -12.89 -61.51
CA ASN A 1053 12.70 -13.62 -62.77
C ASN A 1053 14.15 -14.09 -62.92
N ILE A 1054 14.36 -15.41 -63.02
CA ILE A 1054 15.67 -16.04 -63.21
C ILE A 1054 15.80 -16.64 -64.61
N PRO A 1055 17.00 -16.66 -65.23
CA PRO A 1055 17.25 -17.49 -66.38
C PRO A 1055 17.13 -18.98 -66.00
N LYS A 1056 16.59 -19.79 -66.91
CA LYS A 1056 16.72 -21.25 -66.81
C LYS A 1056 18.20 -21.62 -66.73
N THR A 1057 18.53 -22.52 -65.81
CA THR A 1057 19.90 -22.94 -65.49
C THR A 1057 19.98 -24.45 -65.38
N ASN A 1058 21.15 -25.05 -65.60
CA ASN A 1058 21.30 -26.50 -65.43
C ASN A 1058 21.32 -26.87 -63.94
N THR A 1059 21.04 -28.13 -63.60
CA THR A 1059 20.91 -28.61 -62.21
C THR A 1059 22.17 -28.34 -61.36
N GLY A 1060 23.35 -28.40 -61.96
CA GLY A 1060 24.63 -28.09 -61.30
C GLY A 1060 24.92 -26.59 -61.06
N SER A 1061 24.11 -25.66 -61.59
CA SER A 1061 24.30 -24.23 -61.35
C SER A 1061 23.90 -23.85 -59.92
N LYS A 1062 24.80 -23.17 -59.19
CA LYS A 1062 24.60 -22.74 -57.80
C LYS A 1062 23.76 -21.46 -57.78
N ILE A 1063 22.69 -21.43 -56.97
CA ILE A 1063 21.81 -20.27 -56.82
C ILE A 1063 21.71 -19.85 -55.35
N TYR A 1064 22.03 -18.58 -55.09
CA TYR A 1064 21.98 -17.94 -53.77
C TYR A 1064 21.15 -16.66 -53.82
N PHE A 1065 20.43 -16.36 -52.76
CA PHE A 1065 19.73 -15.08 -52.58
C PHE A 1065 20.27 -14.33 -51.36
N TYR A 1066 20.37 -13.01 -51.45
CA TYR A 1066 20.69 -12.15 -50.32
C TYR A 1066 19.99 -10.79 -50.45
N ALA A 1067 19.55 -10.26 -49.32
CA ALA A 1067 19.05 -8.90 -49.21
C ALA A 1067 20.20 -7.92 -48.96
N LEU A 1068 20.03 -6.67 -49.40
CA LEU A 1068 20.96 -5.57 -49.21
C LEU A 1068 20.18 -4.31 -48.82
N ASN A 1069 20.63 -3.65 -47.76
CA ASN A 1069 20.19 -2.31 -47.36
C ASN A 1069 21.42 -1.40 -47.11
N SER A 1070 21.21 -0.19 -46.61
CA SER A 1070 22.28 0.77 -46.29
C SER A 1070 23.25 0.32 -45.19
N ALA A 1071 22.85 -0.62 -44.32
CA ALA A 1071 23.69 -1.19 -43.28
C ALA A 1071 24.45 -2.46 -43.75
N GLY A 1072 24.18 -2.97 -44.95
CA GLY A 1072 24.95 -4.05 -45.58
C GLY A 1072 24.14 -5.24 -46.08
N LYS A 1073 24.86 -6.35 -46.28
CA LYS A 1073 24.41 -7.55 -47.00
C LYS A 1073 24.01 -8.67 -46.03
N SER A 1074 22.82 -9.25 -46.22
CA SER A 1074 22.35 -10.39 -45.42
C SER A 1074 23.23 -11.63 -45.62
N THR A 1075 23.14 -12.58 -44.68
CA THR A 1075 23.57 -13.95 -44.95
C THR A 1075 22.81 -14.50 -46.17
N VAL A 1076 23.48 -15.37 -46.95
CA VAL A 1076 22.88 -15.96 -48.15
C VAL A 1076 21.91 -17.09 -47.77
N VAL A 1077 20.83 -17.23 -48.53
CA VAL A 1077 20.04 -18.47 -48.59
C VAL A 1077 20.37 -19.18 -49.91
N SER A 1078 20.77 -20.45 -49.83
CA SER A 1078 20.95 -21.30 -51.01
C SER A 1078 19.60 -21.91 -51.40
N ALA A 1079 19.32 -21.96 -52.70
CA ALA A 1079 18.17 -22.69 -53.21
C ALA A 1079 18.53 -24.18 -53.42
N PRO A 1080 17.80 -25.14 -52.83
CA PRO A 1080 17.94 -26.56 -53.19
C PRO A 1080 17.53 -26.78 -54.66
N ARG A 1081 18.02 -27.85 -55.28
CA ARG A 1081 17.91 -28.06 -56.74
C ARG A 1081 17.28 -29.42 -57.05
N LYS A 1082 16.43 -29.47 -58.08
CA LYS A 1082 15.78 -30.69 -58.57
C LYS A 1082 15.72 -30.67 -60.10
N GLU A 1083 16.22 -31.70 -60.76
CA GLU A 1083 16.09 -31.83 -62.21
C GLU A 1083 14.62 -32.16 -62.55
N THR A 1084 13.93 -31.32 -63.34
CA THR A 1084 12.54 -31.60 -63.78
C THR A 1084 12.31 -31.41 -65.28
N VAL A 1085 13.12 -30.59 -65.95
CA VAL A 1085 13.34 -30.63 -67.41
C VAL A 1085 14.76 -31.17 -67.69
N PRO A 1086 15.12 -31.62 -68.90
CA PRO A 1086 16.50 -32.05 -69.14
C PRO A 1086 17.46 -30.86 -69.06
N ASN A 1087 18.70 -31.07 -68.62
CA ASN A 1087 19.77 -30.08 -68.82
C ASN A 1087 20.03 -29.77 -70.31
N THR A 1088 20.68 -28.64 -70.60
CA THR A 1088 21.06 -28.26 -71.98
C THR A 1088 21.81 -29.39 -72.69
N PRO A 1089 21.39 -29.82 -73.89
CA PRO A 1089 22.11 -30.82 -74.67
C PRO A 1089 23.53 -30.40 -75.01
N ALA A 1090 24.49 -31.32 -74.80
CA ALA A 1090 25.87 -31.14 -75.20
C ALA A 1090 26.04 -31.41 -76.70
N ILE A 1091 26.91 -30.64 -77.36
CA ILE A 1091 27.28 -30.86 -78.77
C ILE A 1091 28.63 -31.57 -78.77
N THR A 1092 28.67 -32.80 -79.29
CA THR A 1092 29.85 -33.67 -79.24
C THR A 1092 30.69 -33.62 -80.52
N SER A 1093 30.07 -33.39 -81.67
CA SER A 1093 30.78 -33.22 -82.95
C SER A 1093 29.95 -32.47 -83.98
N VAL A 1094 30.62 -31.78 -84.90
CA VAL A 1094 30.01 -31.11 -86.05
C VAL A 1094 30.81 -31.48 -87.30
N SER A 1095 30.13 -31.91 -88.35
CA SER A 1095 30.71 -32.23 -89.66
C SER A 1095 30.11 -31.33 -90.72
N TYR A 1096 30.86 -30.31 -91.14
CA TYR A 1096 30.40 -29.36 -92.15
C TYR A 1096 30.24 -30.04 -93.52
N LYS A 1097 31.18 -30.90 -93.96
CA LYS A 1097 31.11 -31.63 -95.24
C LYS A 1097 29.87 -32.53 -95.35
N LYS A 1098 29.44 -33.19 -94.26
CA LYS A 1098 28.21 -33.99 -94.23
C LYS A 1098 26.97 -33.18 -93.80
N HIS A 1099 27.13 -31.91 -93.46
CA HIS A 1099 26.11 -31.01 -92.92
C HIS A 1099 25.35 -31.60 -91.72
N ILE A 1100 26.07 -32.24 -90.80
CA ILE A 1100 25.51 -32.91 -89.60
C ILE A 1100 26.12 -32.37 -88.32
N LEU A 1101 25.29 -32.06 -87.34
CA LEU A 1101 25.67 -31.85 -85.94
C LEU A 1101 25.22 -33.07 -85.13
N LYS A 1102 26.07 -33.57 -84.23
CA LYS A 1102 25.76 -34.62 -83.24
C LYS A 1102 25.93 -34.09 -81.81
N GLY A 1103 25.23 -34.71 -80.88
CA GLY A 1103 25.35 -34.39 -79.45
C GLY A 1103 24.75 -35.44 -78.54
N SER A 1104 24.65 -35.12 -77.25
CA SER A 1104 23.98 -35.91 -76.22
C SER A 1104 23.07 -35.06 -75.33
N VAL A 1105 22.00 -35.67 -74.83
CA VAL A 1105 21.13 -35.14 -73.77
C VAL A 1105 20.92 -36.24 -72.73
N HIS A 1106 20.79 -35.86 -71.47
CA HIS A 1106 20.45 -36.78 -70.37
C HIS A 1106 18.92 -36.94 -70.27
N PHE A 1107 18.44 -38.12 -69.87
CA PHE A 1107 17.03 -38.35 -69.54
C PHE A 1107 16.84 -38.33 -68.03
N ILE A 1108 15.82 -37.60 -67.58
CA ILE A 1108 15.55 -37.44 -66.14
C ILE A 1108 15.00 -38.74 -65.57
N ASN A 1109 15.52 -39.13 -64.41
CA ASN A 1109 14.93 -40.17 -63.58
C ASN A 1109 13.67 -39.62 -62.87
N THR A 1110 12.50 -39.93 -63.40
CA THR A 1110 11.22 -39.82 -62.66
C THR A 1110 10.91 -41.18 -62.03
N SER A 1111 11.31 -41.34 -60.76
CA SER A 1111 10.99 -42.45 -59.84
C SER A 1111 11.25 -43.88 -60.37
N TYR A 1112 12.37 -44.47 -59.93
CA TYR A 1112 12.57 -45.92 -59.72
C TYR A 1112 12.24 -46.89 -60.87
N ALA A 1113 12.40 -46.49 -62.13
CA ALA A 1113 12.40 -47.39 -63.27
C ALA A 1113 13.56 -47.09 -64.25
N LYS A 1114 14.04 -48.11 -64.98
CA LYS A 1114 15.08 -47.93 -66.02
C LYS A 1114 14.59 -46.94 -67.08
N SER A 1115 15.23 -45.77 -67.16
CA SER A 1115 14.77 -44.65 -67.99
C SER A 1115 14.81 -44.96 -69.48
N SER A 1116 13.76 -44.58 -70.20
CA SER A 1116 13.63 -44.78 -71.65
C SER A 1116 13.23 -43.49 -72.37
N LEU A 1117 13.38 -43.48 -73.70
CA LEU A 1117 12.98 -42.34 -74.54
C LEU A 1117 11.46 -42.12 -74.51
N THR A 1118 10.68 -43.18 -74.31
CA THR A 1118 9.21 -43.16 -74.31
C THR A 1118 8.63 -42.54 -73.04
N THR A 1119 9.16 -42.86 -71.85
CA THR A 1119 8.61 -42.34 -70.57
C THR A 1119 8.86 -40.85 -70.40
N SER A 1120 10.06 -40.35 -70.71
CA SER A 1120 10.38 -38.91 -70.58
C SER A 1120 9.77 -38.04 -71.69
N LYS A 1121 9.35 -38.63 -72.82
CA LYS A 1121 8.94 -37.94 -74.07
C LYS A 1121 9.92 -36.85 -74.53
N THR A 1122 11.22 -37.03 -74.23
CA THR A 1122 12.26 -36.02 -74.47
C THR A 1122 12.48 -35.76 -75.97
N LYS A 1123 12.67 -34.49 -76.34
CA LYS A 1123 12.93 -34.00 -77.71
C LYS A 1123 14.08 -33.00 -77.66
N VAL A 1124 15.00 -33.02 -78.63
CA VAL A 1124 16.08 -32.02 -78.77
C VAL A 1124 15.80 -31.13 -79.98
N TYR A 1125 16.11 -29.83 -79.84
CA TYR A 1125 15.89 -28.81 -80.85
C TYR A 1125 17.13 -27.94 -81.04
N VAL A 1126 17.43 -27.59 -82.29
CA VAL A 1126 18.55 -26.71 -82.67
C VAL A 1126 18.03 -25.66 -83.65
N LYS A 1127 18.07 -24.37 -83.27
CA LYS A 1127 17.83 -23.24 -84.19
C LYS A 1127 19.13 -22.85 -84.88
N ILE A 1128 19.10 -22.78 -86.22
CA ILE A 1128 20.24 -22.51 -87.11
C ILE A 1128 19.83 -21.39 -88.07
N GLY A 1129 20.39 -20.20 -87.88
CA GLY A 1129 19.80 -18.98 -88.44
C GLY A 1129 18.36 -18.81 -87.94
N GLN A 1130 17.41 -18.51 -88.84
CA GLN A 1130 16.00 -18.37 -88.45
C GLN A 1130 15.23 -19.70 -88.28
N LYS A 1131 15.70 -20.84 -88.81
CA LYS A 1131 14.92 -22.10 -88.81
C LYS A 1131 15.28 -23.00 -87.62
N THR A 1132 14.27 -23.49 -86.92
CA THR A 1132 14.39 -24.50 -85.85
C THR A 1132 14.29 -25.90 -86.43
N TYR A 1133 15.20 -26.79 -86.03
CA TYR A 1133 15.24 -28.20 -86.42
C TYR A 1133 15.04 -29.09 -85.19
N LYS A 1134 14.08 -30.01 -85.24
CA LYS A 1134 13.95 -31.11 -84.26
C LYS A 1134 15.00 -32.17 -84.61
N ALA A 1135 15.78 -32.60 -83.63
CA ALA A 1135 16.79 -33.64 -83.81
C ALA A 1135 16.18 -35.05 -83.86
N LYS A 1136 16.83 -35.97 -84.59
CA LYS A 1136 16.60 -37.41 -84.40
C LYS A 1136 17.41 -37.84 -83.18
N LEU A 1137 16.73 -38.35 -82.16
CA LEU A 1137 17.24 -38.65 -80.83
C LEU A 1137 17.13 -40.17 -80.59
N PHE A 1138 18.20 -40.78 -80.08
CA PHE A 1138 18.30 -42.21 -79.83
C PHE A 1138 18.05 -42.54 -78.36
N THR A 1139 17.77 -43.82 -78.07
CA THR A 1139 17.48 -44.35 -76.72
C THR A 1139 18.63 -44.22 -75.72
N ASN A 1140 19.86 -43.98 -76.18
CA ASN A 1140 21.04 -43.71 -75.35
C ASN A 1140 21.35 -42.20 -75.18
N GLY A 1141 20.37 -41.33 -75.44
CA GLY A 1141 20.50 -39.87 -75.27
C GLY A 1141 21.31 -39.17 -76.37
N ARG A 1142 21.97 -39.90 -77.27
CA ARG A 1142 22.68 -39.30 -78.42
C ARG A 1142 21.67 -38.79 -79.45
N PHE A 1143 21.95 -37.67 -80.11
CA PHE A 1143 21.09 -37.11 -81.16
C PHE A 1143 21.90 -36.59 -82.35
N TYR A 1144 21.22 -36.37 -83.48
CA TYR A 1144 21.77 -35.58 -84.59
C TYR A 1144 20.75 -34.70 -85.31
N VAL A 1145 21.25 -33.65 -85.95
CA VAL A 1145 20.53 -32.75 -86.86
C VAL A 1145 21.31 -32.68 -88.17
N LYS A 1146 20.62 -32.81 -89.32
CA LYS A 1146 21.19 -32.61 -90.66
C LYS A 1146 20.59 -31.35 -91.30
N SER A 1147 21.42 -30.41 -91.75
CA SER A 1147 20.96 -29.16 -92.41
C SER A 1147 22.08 -28.49 -93.20
N LYS A 1148 21.84 -28.15 -94.47
CA LYS A 1148 22.78 -27.39 -95.34
C LYS A 1148 23.21 -26.03 -94.75
N LYS A 1149 22.51 -25.52 -93.71
CA LYS A 1149 22.88 -24.30 -92.97
C LYS A 1149 23.95 -24.54 -91.87
N ILE A 1150 24.43 -25.77 -91.67
CA ILE A 1150 25.57 -26.07 -90.79
C ILE A 1150 26.87 -25.78 -91.55
N LYS A 1151 27.49 -24.64 -91.24
CA LYS A 1151 28.80 -24.17 -91.74
C LYS A 1151 29.68 -23.69 -90.57
N LYS A 1152 31.01 -23.76 -90.70
CA LYS A 1152 31.96 -23.26 -89.68
C LYS A 1152 31.73 -21.76 -89.41
N GLY A 1153 31.70 -21.38 -88.13
CA GLY A 1153 31.42 -20.01 -87.67
C GLY A 1153 29.94 -19.70 -87.45
N THR A 1154 29.02 -20.65 -87.63
CA THR A 1154 27.57 -20.41 -87.49
C THR A 1154 27.16 -20.38 -86.02
N THR A 1155 26.49 -19.32 -85.57
CA THR A 1155 25.84 -19.33 -84.25
C THR A 1155 24.55 -20.14 -84.30
N ILE A 1156 24.46 -21.19 -83.48
CA ILE A 1156 23.25 -21.97 -83.26
C ILE A 1156 22.73 -21.80 -81.83
N ARG A 1157 21.46 -22.11 -81.60
CA ARG A 1157 20.85 -22.16 -80.26
C ARG A 1157 20.23 -23.54 -80.02
N ILE A 1158 20.66 -24.24 -78.98
CA ILE A 1158 20.26 -25.63 -78.68
C ILE A 1158 19.54 -25.75 -77.34
N TRP A 1159 18.49 -26.57 -77.31
CA TRP A 1159 17.72 -26.92 -76.09
C TRP A 1159 17.07 -28.30 -76.22
N ALA A 1160 16.58 -28.83 -75.10
CA ALA A 1160 15.71 -30.00 -75.03
C ALA A 1160 14.33 -29.62 -74.46
N THR A 1161 13.36 -30.52 -74.60
CA THR A 1161 12.05 -30.44 -73.96
C THR A 1161 11.62 -31.82 -73.49
N ASN A 1162 11.02 -31.95 -72.31
CA ASN A 1162 10.27 -33.13 -71.87
C ASN A 1162 8.80 -32.75 -71.59
N VAL A 1163 8.03 -33.63 -70.95
CA VAL A 1163 6.65 -33.34 -70.49
C VAL A 1163 6.55 -32.11 -69.57
N ASN A 1164 7.58 -31.80 -68.79
CA ASN A 1164 7.62 -30.67 -67.86
C ASN A 1164 8.15 -29.37 -68.49
N GLY A 1165 8.37 -29.34 -69.82
CA GLY A 1165 8.78 -28.16 -70.57
C GLY A 1165 10.25 -28.16 -71.02
N CYS A 1166 10.78 -26.96 -71.30
CA CYS A 1166 12.07 -26.77 -71.99
C CYS A 1166 13.27 -26.61 -71.05
N SER A 1167 14.42 -27.18 -71.44
CA SER A 1167 15.74 -26.96 -70.85
C SER A 1167 16.19 -25.50 -70.92
N PRO A 1168 17.29 -25.13 -70.24
CA PRO A 1168 18.05 -23.94 -70.59
C PRO A 1168 18.51 -24.02 -72.05
N ALA A 1169 18.31 -22.95 -72.82
CA ALA A 1169 18.64 -22.89 -74.23
C ALA A 1169 19.96 -22.13 -74.45
N LYS A 1170 21.02 -22.84 -74.86
CA LYS A 1170 22.37 -22.29 -74.99
C LYS A 1170 22.68 -21.92 -76.44
N SER A 1171 23.16 -20.70 -76.66
CA SER A 1171 23.78 -20.32 -77.93
C SER A 1171 25.24 -20.78 -77.96
N LYS A 1172 25.69 -21.35 -79.07
CA LYS A 1172 27.10 -21.71 -79.32
C LYS A 1172 27.45 -21.40 -80.78
N LYS A 1173 28.60 -20.76 -81.01
CA LYS A 1173 29.23 -20.68 -82.34
C LYS A 1173 29.87 -22.03 -82.64
N ILE A 1174 29.44 -22.68 -83.72
CA ILE A 1174 29.93 -23.99 -84.20
C ILE A 1174 30.69 -23.86 -85.50
#